data_AF-A0AAF0FTU5-F1
#
_entry.id   AF-A0AAF0FTU5-F1
#
_cell.length_a   1.000
_cell.length_b   1.000
_cell.length_c   1.000
_cell.angle_alpha   90.00
_cell.angle_beta   90.00
_cell.angle_gamma   90.00
#
_symmetry.space_group_name_H-M   'P 1'
#
loop_
_entity.id
_entity.type
_entity.pdbx_description
1 polymer ?
#
loop_
_entity_poly.entity_id
_entity_poly.type
_entity_poly.pdbx_seq_one_letter_code
_entity_poly.pdbx_strand_id
1 'polypeptide(L)'
;MSNRFPATVVLIVLIIASMGLVSTRVYTLNTSLQNYLDDNTPSSIEVYVVPSNPRDLTPVLILVHINGSYTGYPVLKVFSEINLSMGLQVEPTYNPGYGNITLVVNTYLDGSPIGNVYVEVWEESLLEPGLLELVASGFTNSSGSETFYLYDIGGYYVRCYYDRDEDGVYEYFSEDYVPVYNNTRVNITLTTIIDHLGLRDFLPKPVVREIPFRPLGDSWFISGFPGLPYKVINTSASWLSADIPFIVTVKGVANCSIIVGDKTYNVSLEVNSSALGENIPPLVLAQVSNTLEDPGAYKETLGLAPRGWSLPDSTPLNISIVVVDDKGYSGIRDLVFEYCVNNESWATAPVTNDTIMDYLDNITRDFNKMIHDINTVLGIAGVNETIPHTSIPFFMGIAEIPGQQPGVFVEFRARAVDEGNNTIVSPMGLYYVYNSTGERVLVIDPHVKLWLIKENYRQLRDMISINSKFSFPSSYMGKIESANKLAELLCRSFVVFHNWHYVGEKYSVTIVYPGESIDEYLRSVEPRVVILSNLYLGLNAGFLFNWDLSSIDCGGKSALECILDYVREHHAGLIATHGTLSDWMLWVSCETRIKIGSRGHIGSGIEDIASSRRLASALGLIWLPLWEYARDKIAEELCEMGRENLFAYSLGLAIGSTPLQVPYVPWSGELELTREGKALGWSLPSEPIVIPNPYTGINSKYKAYTQVGWQLGAPSAIAYTAINHTGNAKGYVTGFYNRVYEIVENATGRRLRENLTGYLDKALDHEIRDLRRGLARAEIVENSIKALVDIPGLGAKLEVNITIPEDVYRRVTQLMPLKIVALSPNGAAGITVYDVYWDPYYGYRAVYFSFEVEAGVTNSSKVLLQQAIEWASEWKFVLEATDLINDEMRAPKEVVDAFEDLVWSTRGGTILYDSAVLLPEEGVYKLALNITEPTNITIVIAHPWSSKVNITVSENAIVLNKTTYNNVTKIDIYVEKPGYTIVNMSSDPASTYDQAYLYASTLEAPETVTVYVTTTVTETQTETVTETTTETMTKTETVTETTPVPQVSTTTTTQTETKLLVSTTTITQTISTTPLDPIIYGLVTIAIIIIAVILLQKHETIIKMIKTTLRQT
;
A
#
# COMPACT_ATOMS: atom_id res chain seq x y z
N MET A 1 51.92 33.59 -17.49
CA MET A 1 50.66 32.85 -17.75
C MET A 1 50.54 31.65 -16.81
N SER A 2 50.49 31.91 -15.51
CA SER A 2 50.40 30.90 -14.45
C SER A 2 49.68 31.61 -13.30
N ASN A 3 48.42 31.22 -13.05
CA ASN A 3 47.57 31.57 -11.89
C ASN A 3 46.07 31.30 -12.13
N ARG A 4 45.66 30.64 -13.22
CA ARG A 4 44.25 30.24 -13.42
C ARG A 4 43.88 28.86 -12.86
N PHE A 5 44.86 28.06 -12.43
CA PHE A 5 44.61 26.72 -11.90
C PHE A 5 43.95 26.73 -10.51
N PRO A 6 44.35 27.59 -9.54
CA PRO A 6 43.73 27.60 -8.21
C PRO A 6 42.28 28.11 -8.25
N ALA A 7 41.99 29.13 -9.07
CA ALA A 7 40.65 29.68 -9.22
C ALA A 7 39.67 28.69 -9.88
N THR A 8 40.15 27.86 -10.81
CA THR A 8 39.32 26.84 -11.47
C THR A 8 39.01 25.68 -10.51
N VAL A 9 39.98 25.27 -9.69
CA VAL A 9 39.75 24.23 -8.66
C VAL A 9 38.83 24.74 -7.56
N VAL A 10 38.98 25.99 -7.11
CA VAL A 10 38.08 26.60 -6.12
C VAL A 10 36.67 26.78 -6.70
N LEU A 11 36.53 27.14 -7.97
CA LEU A 11 35.23 27.22 -8.64
C LEU A 11 34.59 25.84 -8.80
N ILE A 12 35.35 24.79 -9.13
CA ILE A 12 34.85 23.41 -9.20
C ILE A 12 34.45 22.91 -7.81
N VAL A 13 35.20 23.22 -6.76
CA VAL A 13 34.86 22.86 -5.38
C VAL A 13 33.64 23.65 -4.90
N LEU A 14 33.48 24.92 -5.27
CA LEU A 14 32.28 25.72 -4.99
C LEU A 14 31.07 25.26 -5.82
N ILE A 15 31.26 24.77 -7.05
CA ILE A 15 30.21 24.15 -7.86
C ILE A 15 29.81 22.80 -7.25
N ILE A 16 30.75 21.97 -6.81
CA ILE A 16 30.46 20.69 -6.13
C ILE A 16 29.79 20.94 -4.76
N ALA A 17 30.25 21.94 -4.00
CA ALA A 17 29.65 22.32 -2.73
C ALA A 17 28.26 22.98 -2.89
N SER A 18 28.05 23.78 -3.95
CA SER A 18 26.72 24.32 -4.27
C SER A 18 25.80 23.26 -4.87
N MET A 19 26.30 22.26 -5.60
CA MET A 19 25.53 21.09 -6.00
C MET A 19 25.18 20.20 -4.80
N GLY A 20 26.04 20.12 -3.77
CA GLY A 20 25.72 19.49 -2.48
C GLY A 20 24.73 20.28 -1.60
N LEU A 21 24.70 21.62 -1.75
CA LEU A 21 23.73 22.49 -1.07
C LEU A 21 22.39 22.61 -1.82
N VAL A 22 22.38 22.38 -3.15
CA VAL A 22 21.16 22.26 -3.96
C VAL A 22 20.59 20.83 -3.88
N SER A 23 21.42 19.80 -3.71
CA SER A 23 20.94 18.43 -3.43
C SER A 23 20.41 18.24 -2.01
N THR A 24 20.65 19.20 -1.10
CA THR A 24 20.02 19.24 0.23
C THR A 24 18.77 20.13 0.28
N ARG A 25 18.42 20.82 -0.82
CA ARG A 25 17.17 21.61 -0.96
C ARG A 25 16.21 21.09 -2.01
N VAL A 26 16.56 20.03 -2.73
CA VAL A 26 15.64 19.27 -3.59
C VAL A 26 15.77 17.81 -3.18
N TYR A 27 14.65 17.21 -2.76
CA TYR A 27 14.48 15.86 -2.18
C TYR A 27 14.58 15.74 -0.65
N THR A 28 13.57 16.28 0.04
CA THR A 28 13.02 15.67 1.27
C THR A 28 11.72 14.92 0.94
N LEU A 29 11.81 13.92 0.05
CA LEU A 29 10.81 12.85 -0.05
C LEU A 29 11.12 11.69 0.92
N ASN A 30 12.33 11.66 1.51
CA ASN A 30 12.77 10.56 2.36
C ASN A 30 12.55 10.80 3.87
N THR A 31 12.33 12.05 4.31
CA THR A 31 12.17 12.39 5.73
C THR A 31 10.73 12.71 6.16
N SER A 32 9.78 12.80 5.23
CA SER A 32 8.35 13.01 5.57
C SER A 32 7.49 11.74 5.51
N LEU A 33 8.06 10.61 5.08
CA LEU A 33 7.38 9.31 5.06
C LEU A 33 7.89 8.32 6.12
N GLN A 34 8.97 8.66 6.84
CA GLN A 34 9.60 7.83 7.87
C GLN A 34 8.89 7.86 9.23
N ASN A 35 7.84 8.66 9.41
CA ASN A 35 7.07 8.68 10.68
C ASN A 35 6.09 7.49 10.82
N TYR A 36 6.33 6.39 10.12
CA TYR A 36 5.63 5.13 10.32
C TYR A 36 6.61 4.17 10.99
N LEU A 37 6.21 3.65 12.15
CA LEU A 37 6.93 2.72 13.03
C LEU A 37 7.80 3.42 14.08
N ASP A 38 7.14 3.93 15.12
CA ASP A 38 7.57 3.60 16.48
C ASP A 38 6.32 3.46 17.36
N ASP A 39 6.18 2.27 17.94
CA ASP A 39 5.09 1.89 18.83
C ASP A 39 5.59 1.94 20.28
N ASN A 40 4.70 2.39 21.16
CA ASN A 40 4.76 2.38 22.63
C ASN A 40 5.34 3.60 23.38
N THR A 41 4.38 4.45 23.78
CA THR A 41 4.28 5.40 24.92
C THR A 41 4.72 6.86 24.70
N PRO A 42 4.01 7.90 25.24
CA PRO A 42 2.65 8.00 25.80
C PRO A 42 1.67 8.71 24.83
N SER A 43 0.37 8.65 25.14
CA SER A 43 -0.70 9.33 24.38
C SER A 43 -0.44 10.84 24.25
N SER A 44 0.06 11.31 23.10
CA SER A 44 0.13 12.74 22.81
C SER A 44 -1.23 13.20 22.28
N ILE A 45 -1.78 14.24 22.91
CA ILE A 45 -3.03 14.87 22.51
C ILE A 45 -2.68 16.27 22.07
N GLU A 46 -3.05 16.60 20.85
CA GLU A 46 -2.85 17.91 20.24
C GLU A 46 -4.22 18.56 20.00
N VAL A 47 -4.38 19.81 20.44
CA VAL A 47 -5.63 20.57 20.29
C VAL A 47 -5.34 21.78 19.39
N TYR A 48 -6.15 21.94 18.35
CA TYR A 48 -6.04 23.03 17.40
C TYR A 48 -7.34 23.82 17.33
N VAL A 49 -7.21 25.13 17.14
CA VAL A 49 -8.32 26.06 16.97
C VAL A 49 -8.24 26.64 15.58
N VAL A 50 -9.34 26.54 14.83
CA VAL A 50 -9.40 26.89 13.42
C VAL A 50 -10.60 27.82 13.18
N PRO A 51 -10.39 29.10 12.83
CA PRO A 51 -9.10 29.80 12.77
C PRO A 51 -8.54 30.11 14.18
N SER A 52 -7.22 30.20 14.32
CA SER A 52 -6.56 30.53 15.61
C SER A 52 -6.82 31.97 16.07
N ASN A 53 -7.12 32.86 15.13
CA ASN A 53 -7.56 34.24 15.39
C ASN A 53 -8.93 34.44 14.71
N PRO A 54 -10.05 34.14 15.41
CA PRO A 54 -11.37 34.31 14.83
C PRO A 54 -11.66 35.77 14.50
N ARG A 55 -12.31 35.99 13.34
CA ARG A 55 -12.85 37.28 12.90
C ARG A 55 -14.32 37.38 13.28
N ASP A 56 -14.90 38.58 13.15
CA ASP A 56 -16.32 38.84 13.37
C ASP A 56 -17.20 37.76 12.71
N LEU A 57 -18.03 37.11 13.53
CA LEU A 57 -19.00 36.08 13.16
C LEU A 57 -18.45 34.85 12.41
N THR A 58 -17.12 34.70 12.31
CA THR A 58 -16.51 33.52 11.69
C THR A 58 -16.61 32.35 12.65
N PRO A 59 -17.18 31.20 12.25
CA PRO A 59 -17.29 30.04 13.12
C PRO A 59 -15.94 29.51 13.57
N VAL A 60 -15.91 28.90 14.75
CA VAL A 60 -14.71 28.32 15.33
C VAL A 60 -14.83 26.81 15.35
N LEU A 61 -13.86 26.14 14.72
CA LEU A 61 -13.67 24.71 14.78
C LEU A 61 -12.57 24.36 15.77
N ILE A 62 -12.80 23.31 16.54
CA ILE A 62 -11.81 22.71 17.42
C ILE A 62 -11.47 21.34 16.86
N LEU A 63 -10.20 21.10 16.59
CA LEU A 63 -9.69 19.81 16.14
C LEU A 63 -8.84 19.19 17.26
N VAL A 64 -9.03 17.90 17.49
CA VAL A 64 -8.23 17.13 18.45
C VAL A 64 -7.61 15.95 17.72
N HIS A 65 -6.31 15.78 17.86
CA HIS A 65 -5.58 14.62 17.38
C HIS A 65 -5.11 13.79 18.58
N ILE A 66 -5.47 12.51 18.62
CA ILE A 66 -5.13 11.60 19.72
C ILE A 66 -4.22 10.49 19.18
N ASN A 67 -2.92 10.56 19.50
CA ASN A 67 -2.01 9.46 19.18
C ASN A 67 -2.11 8.38 20.26
N GLY A 68 -2.44 7.14 19.88
CA GLY A 68 -2.53 5.99 20.77
C GLY A 68 -3.96 5.57 21.14
N SER A 69 -4.10 4.59 22.04
CA SER A 69 -5.40 4.09 22.48
C SER A 69 -6.07 5.05 23.46
N TYR A 70 -7.37 5.30 23.27
CA TYR A 70 -8.18 6.11 24.17
C TYR A 70 -9.58 5.50 24.31
N THR A 71 -10.28 5.82 25.39
CA THR A 71 -11.64 5.34 25.66
C THR A 71 -12.60 6.52 25.79
N GLY A 72 -13.66 6.52 24.98
CA GLY A 72 -14.68 7.58 24.94
C GLY A 72 -14.30 8.79 24.08
N TYR A 73 -15.29 9.46 23.48
CA TYR A 73 -15.05 10.65 22.65
C TYR A 73 -14.70 11.88 23.50
N PRO A 74 -13.82 12.76 23.00
CA PRO A 74 -13.59 14.07 23.61
C PRO A 74 -14.88 14.88 23.76
N VAL A 75 -14.88 15.80 24.72
CA VAL A 75 -16.00 16.73 24.96
C VAL A 75 -15.48 18.16 25.00
N LEU A 76 -16.17 19.06 24.29
CA LEU A 76 -15.94 20.50 24.29
C LEU A 76 -16.91 21.16 25.25
N LYS A 77 -16.41 21.81 26.31
CA LYS A 77 -17.22 22.71 27.15
C LYS A 77 -16.96 24.15 26.71
N VAL A 78 -18.01 24.87 26.34
CA VAL A 78 -17.94 26.26 25.91
C VAL A 78 -18.60 27.13 26.97
N PHE A 79 -17.86 28.12 27.47
CA PHE A 79 -18.39 29.29 28.20
C PHE A 79 -18.19 30.50 27.30
N SER A 80 -19.25 31.23 26.96
CA SER A 80 -19.14 32.43 26.13
C SER A 80 -20.02 33.57 26.62
N GLU A 81 -19.52 34.79 26.48
CA GLU A 81 -20.22 36.03 26.82
C GLU A 81 -19.97 37.10 25.75
N ILE A 82 -20.85 38.10 25.70
CA ILE A 82 -20.63 39.32 24.92
C ILE A 82 -20.39 40.47 25.89
N ASN A 83 -19.19 41.03 25.82
CA ASN A 83 -18.82 42.24 26.52
C ASN A 83 -19.28 43.45 25.71
N LEU A 84 -20.08 44.31 26.35
CA LEU A 84 -20.56 45.57 25.81
C LEU A 84 -19.86 46.69 26.57
N SER A 85 -19.14 47.55 25.85
CA SER A 85 -18.65 48.82 26.39
C SER A 85 -19.29 49.99 25.64
N MET A 86 -19.61 51.03 26.39
CA MET A 86 -20.28 52.23 25.90
C MET A 86 -19.51 53.42 26.43
N GLY A 87 -19.28 54.41 25.57
CA GLY A 87 -18.41 55.53 25.85
C GLY A 87 -18.82 56.78 25.08
N LEU A 88 -18.62 57.95 25.68
CA LEU A 88 -18.84 59.24 25.03
C LEU A 88 -17.49 59.82 24.62
N GLN A 89 -17.38 60.32 23.40
CA GLN A 89 -16.20 61.04 22.97
C GLN A 89 -16.45 62.54 23.09
N VAL A 90 -15.87 63.13 24.13
CA VAL A 90 -16.03 64.56 24.43
C VAL A 90 -14.68 65.24 24.30
N GLU A 91 -14.60 66.33 23.54
CA GLU A 91 -13.39 67.15 23.48
C GLU A 91 -13.38 68.12 24.67
N PRO A 92 -12.47 67.97 25.65
CA PRO A 92 -12.51 68.81 26.84
C PRO A 92 -12.14 70.25 26.50
N THR A 93 -13.00 71.17 26.91
CA THR A 93 -12.74 72.60 26.81
C THR A 93 -12.66 73.20 28.20
N TYR A 94 -11.79 74.19 28.40
CA TYR A 94 -11.69 74.88 29.69
C TYR A 94 -12.39 76.23 29.62
N ASN A 95 -13.46 76.39 30.40
CA ASN A 95 -14.20 77.63 30.56
C ASN A 95 -14.47 77.86 32.06
N PRO A 96 -13.69 78.68 32.77
CA PRO A 96 -13.82 78.81 34.23
C PRO A 96 -15.17 79.38 34.71
N GLY A 97 -16.02 79.85 33.78
CA GLY A 97 -17.20 80.64 34.09
C GLY A 97 -16.83 82.04 34.59
N TYR A 98 -17.77 82.96 34.53
CA TYR A 98 -17.60 84.30 35.08
C TYR A 98 -18.88 84.68 35.84
N GLY A 99 -18.74 85.28 37.04
CA GLY A 99 -19.90 85.67 37.84
C GLY A 99 -19.62 85.74 39.34
N ASN A 100 -20.69 85.96 40.12
CA ASN A 100 -20.62 86.26 41.56
C ASN A 100 -21.12 85.11 42.44
N ILE A 101 -21.65 84.04 41.84
CA ILE A 101 -22.21 82.88 42.55
C ILE A 101 -21.30 81.68 42.30
N THR A 102 -20.96 80.93 43.36
CA THR A 102 -20.10 79.75 43.21
C THR A 102 -20.89 78.44 43.20
N LEU A 103 -20.60 77.58 42.22
CA LEU A 103 -21.06 76.20 42.16
C LEU A 103 -19.86 75.27 42.39
N VAL A 104 -19.85 74.53 43.50
CA VAL A 104 -18.82 73.53 43.80
C VAL A 104 -19.37 72.15 43.43
N VAL A 105 -18.77 71.51 42.43
CA VAL A 105 -19.13 70.16 41.99
C VAL A 105 -18.14 69.18 42.61
N ASN A 106 -18.63 68.23 43.43
CA ASN A 106 -17.83 67.12 43.93
C ASN A 106 -18.23 65.83 43.22
N THR A 107 -17.26 65.10 42.70
CA THR A 107 -17.48 63.89 41.91
C THR A 107 -17.04 62.65 42.69
N TYR A 108 -17.88 61.62 42.64
CA TYR A 108 -17.65 60.35 43.33
C TYR A 108 -17.79 59.18 42.36
N LEU A 109 -16.95 58.16 42.51
CA LEU A 109 -17.09 56.85 41.87
C LEU A 109 -17.02 55.79 42.97
N ASP A 110 -17.98 54.87 43.01
CA ASP A 110 -18.10 53.83 44.05
C ASP A 110 -17.99 54.37 45.49
N GLY A 111 -18.53 55.57 45.73
CA GLY A 111 -18.53 56.24 47.04
C GLY A 111 -17.21 56.92 47.43
N SER A 112 -16.19 56.92 46.56
CA SER A 112 -14.91 57.59 46.78
C SER A 112 -14.78 58.86 45.93
N PRO A 113 -14.24 59.99 46.45
CA PRO A 113 -13.98 61.17 45.64
C PRO A 113 -13.01 60.85 44.50
N ILE A 114 -13.31 61.29 43.28
CA ILE A 114 -12.50 61.00 42.09
C ILE A 114 -12.11 62.28 41.38
N GLY A 115 -10.79 62.45 41.17
CA GLY A 115 -10.21 63.58 40.43
C GLY A 115 -10.11 63.30 38.93
N ASN A 116 -9.74 64.32 38.16
CA ASN A 116 -9.64 64.25 36.69
C ASN A 116 -10.98 63.96 35.99
N VAL A 117 -12.10 64.33 36.60
CA VAL A 117 -13.42 64.28 35.96
C VAL A 117 -13.62 65.56 35.17
N TYR A 118 -13.93 65.45 33.89
CA TYR A 118 -14.32 66.59 33.07
C TYR A 118 -15.76 66.98 33.42
N VAL A 119 -15.97 68.22 33.81
CA VAL A 119 -17.27 68.75 34.24
C VAL A 119 -17.68 69.88 33.32
N GLU A 120 -18.91 69.84 32.85
CA GLU A 120 -19.56 70.90 32.09
C GLU A 120 -20.79 71.40 32.82
N VAL A 121 -20.99 72.71 32.83
CA VAL A 121 -22.15 73.39 33.41
C VAL A 121 -22.87 74.11 32.27
N TRP A 122 -24.11 73.69 32.05
CA TRP A 122 -24.98 74.17 30.98
C TRP A 122 -26.15 74.96 31.56
N GLU A 123 -26.49 76.09 30.95
CA GLU A 123 -27.65 76.92 31.30
C GLU A 123 -28.71 76.83 30.19
N GLU A 124 -29.98 76.79 30.56
CA GLU A 124 -31.08 76.83 29.58
C GLU A 124 -31.30 78.27 29.10
N SER A 125 -31.27 78.48 27.79
CA SER A 125 -31.40 79.79 27.16
C SER A 125 -32.76 80.41 27.46
N LEU A 126 -32.77 81.63 28.00
CA LEU A 126 -33.99 82.40 28.26
C LEU A 126 -34.68 82.89 26.97
N LEU A 127 -33.97 82.88 25.83
CA LEU A 127 -34.45 83.37 24.55
C LEU A 127 -35.10 82.28 23.69
N GLU A 128 -34.64 81.03 23.82
CA GLU A 128 -35.18 79.85 23.14
C GLU A 128 -35.31 78.70 24.14
N PRO A 129 -36.52 78.47 24.72
CA PRO A 129 -36.75 77.37 25.66
C PRO A 129 -36.37 76.02 25.03
N GLY A 130 -35.54 75.24 25.72
CA GLY A 130 -34.98 73.98 25.23
C GLY A 130 -33.59 74.03 24.59
N LEU A 131 -32.99 75.22 24.39
CA LEU A 131 -31.60 75.36 23.95
C LEU A 131 -30.67 75.45 25.18
N LEU A 132 -29.68 74.55 25.29
CA LEU A 132 -28.68 74.59 26.35
C LEU A 132 -27.39 75.28 25.86
N GLU A 133 -26.86 76.21 26.65
CA GLU A 133 -25.59 76.90 26.40
C GLU A 133 -24.54 76.52 27.44
N LEU A 134 -23.31 76.20 27.02
CA LEU A 134 -22.20 75.84 27.91
C LEU A 134 -21.66 77.12 28.57
N VAL A 135 -21.88 77.28 29.88
CA VAL A 135 -21.50 78.48 30.63
C VAL A 135 -20.21 78.32 31.43
N ALA A 136 -19.86 77.10 31.82
CA ALA A 136 -18.58 76.78 32.46
C ALA A 136 -18.16 75.32 32.23
N SER A 137 -16.87 75.03 32.26
CA SER A 137 -16.31 73.69 32.16
C SER A 137 -14.89 73.61 32.74
N GLY A 138 -14.50 72.47 33.29
CA GLY A 138 -13.22 72.29 33.97
C GLY A 138 -12.98 70.85 34.42
N PHE A 139 -11.84 70.59 35.07
CA PHE A 139 -11.50 69.27 35.58
C PHE A 139 -11.44 69.26 37.10
N THR A 140 -11.99 68.23 37.73
CA THR A 140 -11.87 68.09 39.19
C THR A 140 -10.44 67.84 39.62
N ASN A 141 -10.05 68.47 40.74
CA ASN A 141 -8.73 68.28 41.34
C ASN A 141 -8.59 66.90 42.02
N SER A 142 -7.44 66.61 42.63
CA SER A 142 -7.18 65.32 43.31
C SER A 142 -8.10 65.03 44.51
N SER A 143 -8.86 66.01 45.01
CA SER A 143 -9.90 65.81 46.02
C SER A 143 -11.29 65.54 45.43
N GLY A 144 -11.39 65.43 44.10
CA GLY A 144 -12.62 65.21 43.35
C GLY A 144 -13.57 66.40 43.36
N SER A 145 -13.05 67.63 43.36
CA SER A 145 -13.85 68.86 43.41
C SER A 145 -13.41 69.87 42.36
N GLU A 146 -14.36 70.58 41.75
CA GLU A 146 -14.12 71.77 40.92
C GLU A 146 -15.11 72.89 41.28
N THR A 147 -14.67 74.15 41.16
CA THR A 147 -15.48 75.33 41.51
C THR A 147 -15.68 76.23 40.30
N PHE A 148 -16.94 76.47 39.93
CA PHE A 148 -17.35 77.33 38.82
C PHE A 148 -17.99 78.62 39.32
N TYR A 149 -17.85 79.71 38.56
CA TYR A 149 -18.45 81.02 38.84
C TYR A 149 -19.54 81.34 37.83
N LEU A 150 -20.78 81.54 38.30
CA LEU A 150 -21.97 81.73 37.48
C LEU A 150 -22.55 83.16 37.66
N TYR A 151 -23.09 83.73 36.59
CA TYR A 151 -23.59 85.12 36.56
C TYR A 151 -24.96 85.28 37.23
N ASP A 152 -25.87 84.35 36.99
CA ASP A 152 -27.28 84.47 37.37
C ASP A 152 -27.72 83.36 38.33
N ILE A 153 -28.87 83.60 38.97
CA ILE A 153 -29.60 82.61 39.78
C ILE A 153 -30.50 81.85 38.82
N GLY A 154 -30.36 80.53 38.74
CA GLY A 154 -31.01 79.75 37.70
C GLY A 154 -30.89 78.24 37.89
N GLY A 155 -31.48 77.51 36.96
CA GLY A 155 -31.31 76.06 36.83
C GLY A 155 -30.15 75.74 35.91
N TYR A 156 -29.21 74.93 36.40
CA TYR A 156 -28.04 74.52 35.61
C TYR A 156 -28.01 73.01 35.47
N TYR A 157 -27.69 72.51 34.28
CA TYR A 157 -27.38 71.09 34.07
C TYR A 157 -25.87 70.90 34.26
N VAL A 158 -25.49 70.03 35.19
CA VAL A 158 -24.09 69.67 35.42
C VAL A 158 -23.85 68.29 34.84
N ARG A 159 -23.00 68.21 33.82
CA ARG A 159 -22.55 66.96 33.19
C ARG A 159 -21.15 66.64 33.66
N CYS A 160 -20.93 65.40 34.07
CA CYS A 160 -19.63 64.91 34.50
C CYS A 160 -19.26 63.69 33.66
N TYR A 161 -18.05 63.73 33.10
CA TYR A 161 -17.49 62.68 32.26
C TYR A 161 -16.17 62.21 32.88
N TYR A 162 -16.04 60.91 33.08
CA TYR A 162 -14.80 60.32 33.56
C TYR A 162 -14.33 59.21 32.62
N ASP A 163 -13.13 59.44 32.09
CA ASP A 163 -12.36 58.52 31.25
C ASP A 163 -11.37 57.82 32.19
N ARG A 164 -11.63 56.53 32.42
CA ARG A 164 -10.89 55.78 33.45
C ARG A 164 -9.56 55.24 32.94
N ASP A 165 -9.49 54.88 31.67
CA ASP A 165 -8.32 54.26 31.05
C ASP A 165 -7.46 55.24 30.24
N GLU A 166 -7.88 56.51 30.18
CA GLU A 166 -7.21 57.62 29.53
C GLU A 166 -7.09 57.43 28.01
N ASP A 167 -8.05 56.73 27.39
CA ASP A 167 -8.09 56.45 25.95
C ASP A 167 -8.80 57.54 25.12
N GLY A 168 -9.39 58.54 25.78
CA GLY A 168 -10.16 59.63 25.18
C GLY A 168 -11.65 59.34 25.03
N VAL A 169 -12.15 58.21 25.54
CA VAL A 169 -13.54 57.79 25.54
C VAL A 169 -14.05 57.68 26.97
N TYR A 170 -15.00 58.53 27.33
CA TYR A 170 -15.53 58.61 28.69
C TYR A 170 -16.60 57.53 28.93
N GLU A 171 -16.31 56.52 29.73
CA GLU A 171 -17.21 55.37 29.98
C GLU A 171 -18.15 55.60 31.16
N TYR A 172 -17.84 56.61 31.97
CA TYR A 172 -18.62 57.01 33.13
C TYR A 172 -19.22 58.40 32.90
N PHE A 173 -20.52 58.49 33.12
CA PHE A 173 -21.30 59.69 32.87
C PHE A 173 -22.33 59.91 33.97
N SER A 174 -22.58 61.17 34.30
CA SER A 174 -23.74 61.60 35.07
C SER A 174 -24.16 62.99 34.64
N GLU A 175 -25.47 63.22 34.62
CA GLU A 175 -26.09 64.52 34.45
C GLU A 175 -27.02 64.77 35.63
N ASP A 176 -26.97 65.97 36.20
CA ASP A 176 -27.91 66.39 37.25
C ASP A 176 -28.36 67.83 37.02
N TYR A 177 -29.62 68.11 37.36
CA TYR A 177 -30.18 69.46 37.30
C TYR A 177 -30.06 70.12 38.68
N VAL A 178 -29.24 71.17 38.75
CA VAL A 178 -28.88 71.85 39.98
C VAL A 178 -29.51 73.24 39.99
N PRO A 179 -30.51 73.49 40.85
CA PRO A 179 -31.02 74.84 41.06
C PRO A 179 -30.05 75.64 41.93
N VAL A 180 -29.48 76.72 41.39
CA VAL A 180 -28.47 77.55 42.05
C VAL A 180 -29.07 78.89 42.44
N TYR A 181 -29.34 79.07 43.74
CA TYR A 181 -29.89 80.32 44.31
C TYR A 181 -28.87 81.15 45.10
N ASN A 182 -27.77 80.52 45.51
CA ASN A 182 -26.62 81.09 46.22
C ASN A 182 -25.40 80.17 46.02
N ASN A 183 -24.32 80.36 46.79
CA ASN A 183 -23.17 79.45 46.76
C ASN A 183 -23.62 78.00 47.06
N THR A 184 -23.62 77.17 46.03
CA THR A 184 -24.22 75.83 46.04
C THR A 184 -23.13 74.77 45.89
N ARG A 185 -23.30 73.65 46.59
CA ARG A 185 -22.43 72.48 46.45
C ARG A 185 -23.28 71.30 46.02
N VAL A 186 -22.89 70.65 44.93
CA VAL A 186 -23.52 69.44 44.42
C VAL A 186 -22.55 68.26 44.51
N ASN A 187 -23.07 67.10 44.86
CA ASN A 187 -22.31 65.85 44.88
C ASN A 187 -22.86 64.96 43.77
N ILE A 188 -22.05 64.68 42.76
CA ILE A 188 -22.41 63.89 41.59
C ILE A 188 -21.73 62.53 41.70
N THR A 189 -22.51 61.46 41.63
CA THR A 189 -21.99 60.09 41.61
C THR A 189 -21.97 59.61 40.17
N LEU A 190 -20.79 59.32 39.66
CA LEU A 190 -20.61 58.78 38.32
C LEU A 190 -21.03 57.31 38.27
N THR A 191 -21.76 56.96 37.23
CA THR A 191 -22.12 55.58 36.89
C THR A 191 -21.61 55.25 35.51
N THR A 192 -21.44 53.96 35.20
CA THR A 192 -21.18 53.56 33.81
C THR A 192 -22.33 54.00 32.91
N ILE A 193 -22.08 54.26 31.63
CA ILE A 193 -23.16 54.63 30.70
C ILE A 193 -24.24 53.54 30.63
N ILE A 194 -23.86 52.26 30.75
CA ILE A 194 -24.80 51.14 30.84
C ILE A 194 -25.74 51.28 32.04
N ASP A 195 -25.19 51.60 33.21
CA ASP A 195 -25.98 51.79 34.44
C ASP A 195 -26.83 53.07 34.35
N HIS A 196 -26.30 54.15 33.78
CA HIS A 196 -27.01 55.42 33.57
C HIS A 196 -28.25 55.23 32.69
N LEU A 197 -28.14 54.44 31.62
CA LEU A 197 -29.24 54.12 30.72
C LEU A 197 -30.17 53.00 31.25
N GLY A 198 -29.89 52.45 32.45
CA GLY A 198 -30.68 51.36 33.03
C GLY A 198 -30.61 50.05 32.24
N LEU A 199 -29.51 49.81 31.51
CA LEU A 199 -29.38 48.69 30.57
C LEU A 199 -28.88 47.40 31.21
N ARG A 200 -28.44 47.43 32.48
CA ARG A 200 -27.76 46.30 33.13
C ARG A 200 -28.58 45.02 33.16
N ASP A 201 -29.88 45.13 33.43
CA ASP A 201 -30.80 43.99 33.50
C ASP A 201 -31.14 43.38 32.12
N PHE A 202 -30.82 44.09 31.04
CA PHE A 202 -31.03 43.67 29.66
C PHE A 202 -29.79 43.03 29.03
N LEU A 203 -28.64 43.06 29.71
CA LEU A 203 -27.43 42.40 29.23
C LEU A 203 -27.63 40.88 29.14
N PRO A 204 -27.12 40.24 28.08
CA PRO A 204 -27.29 38.80 27.90
C PRO A 204 -26.60 38.00 29.01
N LYS A 205 -27.18 36.83 29.31
CA LYS A 205 -26.52 35.85 30.18
C LYS A 205 -25.46 35.07 29.39
N PRO A 206 -24.33 34.70 30.01
CA PRO A 206 -23.35 33.84 29.36
C PRO A 206 -23.94 32.49 28.91
N VAL A 207 -23.47 31.99 27.77
CA VAL A 207 -23.82 30.68 27.24
C VAL A 207 -22.86 29.64 27.79
N VAL A 208 -23.41 28.54 28.33
CA VAL A 208 -22.65 27.39 28.81
C VAL A 208 -23.19 26.10 28.21
N ARG A 209 -22.36 25.41 27.41
CA ARG A 209 -22.76 24.18 26.70
C ARG A 209 -21.63 23.15 26.68
N GLU A 210 -22.03 21.89 26.63
CA GLU A 210 -21.14 20.75 26.38
C GLU A 210 -21.50 20.15 25.02
N ILE A 211 -20.51 19.96 24.16
CA ILE A 211 -20.67 19.47 22.78
C ILE A 211 -19.74 18.27 22.61
N PRO A 212 -20.24 17.12 22.11
CA PRO A 212 -19.38 15.98 21.81
C PRO A 212 -18.49 16.26 20.59
N PHE A 213 -17.37 15.56 20.52
CA PHE A 213 -16.59 15.48 19.30
C PHE A 213 -17.05 14.33 18.40
N ARG A 214 -16.76 14.44 17.10
CA ARG A 214 -16.99 13.39 16.09
C ARG A 214 -15.69 13.05 15.37
N PRO A 215 -15.47 11.77 15.02
CA PRO A 215 -14.25 11.36 14.33
C PRO A 215 -14.21 11.87 12.89
N LEU A 216 -13.02 12.27 12.44
CA LEU A 216 -12.68 12.56 11.04
C LEU A 216 -11.77 11.47 10.44
N GLY A 217 -11.53 10.39 11.19
CA GLY A 217 -10.61 9.31 10.83
C GLY A 217 -9.18 9.58 11.27
N ASP A 218 -8.34 8.54 11.29
CA ASP A 218 -6.94 8.62 11.73
C ASP A 218 -6.75 9.26 13.11
N SER A 219 -7.67 8.97 14.04
CA SER A 219 -7.69 9.57 15.38
C SER A 219 -7.78 11.10 15.41
N TRP A 220 -8.27 11.74 14.34
CA TRP A 220 -8.69 13.13 14.34
C TRP A 220 -10.15 13.24 14.73
N PHE A 221 -10.47 14.30 15.47
CA PHE A 221 -11.82 14.63 15.90
C PHE A 221 -12.14 16.10 15.65
N ILE A 222 -13.40 16.38 15.34
CA ILE A 222 -13.91 17.73 15.14
C ILE A 222 -15.07 18.04 16.07
N SER A 223 -15.10 19.28 16.55
CA SER A 223 -16.26 19.95 17.14
C SER A 223 -16.13 21.44 16.87
N GLY A 224 -17.06 22.26 17.35
CA GLY A 224 -17.00 23.69 17.13
C GLY A 224 -18.16 24.43 17.75
N PHE A 225 -18.11 25.75 17.66
CA PHE A 225 -19.16 26.63 18.10
C PHE A 225 -19.32 27.83 17.16
N PRO A 226 -20.48 28.51 17.19
CA PRO A 226 -20.80 29.60 16.29
C PRO A 226 -19.80 30.77 16.41
N GLY A 227 -19.70 31.58 15.35
CA GLY A 227 -18.84 32.74 15.36
C GLY A 227 -19.28 33.80 16.38
N LEU A 228 -18.30 34.45 16.99
CA LEU A 228 -18.48 35.50 18.01
C LEU A 228 -18.51 36.89 17.35
N PRO A 229 -19.37 37.81 17.83
CA PRO A 229 -19.44 39.15 17.24
C PRO A 229 -18.29 40.05 17.72
N TYR A 230 -17.82 40.92 16.83
CA TYR A 230 -16.97 42.06 17.15
C TYR A 230 -17.36 43.26 16.29
N LYS A 231 -17.80 44.33 16.94
CA LYS A 231 -18.22 45.54 16.25
C LYS A 231 -17.97 46.79 17.09
N VAL A 232 -17.37 47.81 16.47
CA VAL A 232 -17.25 49.16 17.03
C VAL A 232 -18.21 50.06 16.24
N ILE A 233 -19.20 50.62 16.92
CA ILE A 233 -20.27 51.43 16.34
C ILE A 233 -20.06 52.86 16.82
N ASN A 234 -19.91 53.79 15.88
CA ASN A 234 -19.81 55.23 16.16
C ASN A 234 -21.12 55.89 15.77
N THR A 235 -21.82 56.49 16.74
CA THR A 235 -23.09 57.19 16.53
C THR A 235 -23.15 58.48 17.36
N SER A 236 -24.32 59.11 17.54
CA SER A 236 -24.52 60.24 18.45
C SER A 236 -25.41 59.84 19.63
N ALA A 237 -25.13 60.40 20.80
CA ALA A 237 -25.93 60.21 22.01
C ALA A 237 -27.26 60.96 21.90
N SER A 238 -28.23 60.39 21.19
CA SER A 238 -29.56 61.00 20.96
C SER A 238 -30.38 61.27 22.24
N TRP A 239 -29.98 60.68 23.36
CA TRP A 239 -30.55 60.92 24.69
C TRP A 239 -29.96 62.15 25.40
N LEU A 240 -28.93 62.78 24.82
CA LEU A 240 -28.41 64.08 25.23
C LEU A 240 -28.93 65.18 24.30
N SER A 241 -29.09 66.38 24.84
CA SER A 241 -29.50 67.56 24.06
C SER A 241 -28.42 68.08 23.10
N ALA A 242 -27.22 67.47 23.08
CA ALA A 242 -26.11 67.81 22.20
C ALA A 242 -25.67 66.58 21.40
N ASP A 243 -25.29 66.76 20.12
CA ASP A 243 -24.77 65.70 19.24
C ASP A 243 -23.36 65.26 19.68
N ILE A 244 -23.26 64.62 20.86
CA ILE A 244 -22.01 64.07 21.37
C ILE A 244 -21.76 62.71 20.71
N PRO A 245 -20.57 62.47 20.12
CA PRO A 245 -20.25 61.17 19.58
C PRO A 245 -20.30 60.08 20.67
N PHE A 246 -21.02 59.01 20.36
CA PHE A 246 -21.27 57.86 21.22
C PHE A 246 -20.68 56.61 20.57
N ILE A 247 -19.74 55.98 21.27
CA ILE A 247 -19.02 54.80 20.82
C ILE A 247 -19.56 53.60 21.58
N VAL A 248 -19.97 52.58 20.84
CA VAL A 248 -20.39 51.30 21.40
C VAL A 248 -19.51 50.20 20.84
N THR A 249 -18.80 49.49 21.72
CA THR A 249 -18.01 48.32 21.34
C THR A 249 -18.69 47.06 21.83
N VAL A 250 -18.98 46.17 20.89
CA VAL A 250 -19.50 44.83 21.17
C VAL A 250 -18.40 43.82 20.89
N LYS A 251 -18.12 42.96 21.87
CA LYS A 251 -17.00 42.04 21.83
C LYS A 251 -17.34 40.68 22.42
N GLY A 252 -17.39 39.65 21.59
CA GLY A 252 -17.57 38.27 22.03
C GLY A 252 -16.28 37.65 22.57
N VAL A 253 -16.43 36.93 23.69
CA VAL A 253 -15.35 36.16 24.33
C VAL A 253 -15.83 34.72 24.54
N ALA A 254 -14.94 33.75 24.34
CA ALA A 254 -15.20 32.35 24.67
C ALA A 254 -14.03 31.70 25.40
N ASN A 255 -14.34 31.05 26.52
CA ASN A 255 -13.44 30.20 27.27
C ASN A 255 -13.89 28.74 27.10
N CYS A 256 -13.05 27.94 26.47
CA CYS A 256 -13.34 26.55 26.15
C CYS A 256 -12.47 25.61 26.99
N SER A 257 -13.06 24.52 27.48
CA SER A 257 -12.34 23.41 28.10
C SER A 257 -12.59 22.13 27.28
N ILE A 258 -11.53 21.58 26.70
CA ILE A 258 -11.55 20.32 25.94
C ILE A 258 -11.14 19.20 26.90
N ILE A 259 -12.02 18.22 27.07
CA ILE A 259 -11.81 17.08 27.97
C ILE A 259 -11.54 15.83 27.15
N VAL A 260 -10.40 15.20 27.39
CA VAL A 260 -9.98 13.93 26.76
C VAL A 260 -9.53 12.99 27.86
N GLY A 261 -10.37 12.01 28.20
CA GLY A 261 -10.14 11.15 29.37
C GLY A 261 -10.05 11.97 30.66
N ASP A 262 -8.91 11.91 31.34
CA ASP A 262 -8.61 12.64 32.58
C ASP A 262 -7.94 14.02 32.36
N LYS A 263 -7.62 14.36 31.11
CA LYS A 263 -6.92 15.61 30.76
C LYS A 263 -7.90 16.69 30.32
N THR A 264 -7.63 17.93 30.74
CA THR A 264 -8.38 19.13 30.34
C THR A 264 -7.44 20.15 29.71
N TYR A 265 -7.81 20.63 28.52
CA TYR A 265 -7.09 21.65 27.77
C TYR A 265 -7.95 22.90 27.69
N ASN A 266 -7.42 24.04 28.14
CA ASN A 266 -8.16 25.30 28.14
C ASN A 266 -7.73 26.18 26.98
N VAL A 267 -8.71 26.76 26.29
CA VAL A 267 -8.53 27.66 25.16
C VAL A 267 -9.36 28.92 25.44
N SER A 268 -8.73 30.09 25.42
CA SER A 268 -9.41 31.39 25.52
C SER A 268 -9.37 32.06 24.15
N LEU A 269 -10.52 32.52 23.67
CA LEU A 269 -10.70 33.14 22.36
C LEU A 269 -11.39 34.49 22.53
N GLU A 270 -10.85 35.48 21.84
CA GLU A 270 -11.34 36.85 21.85
C GLU A 270 -11.27 37.41 20.43
N VAL A 271 -12.39 37.93 19.94
CA VAL A 271 -12.46 38.53 18.60
C VAL A 271 -12.11 40.01 18.70
N ASN A 272 -11.14 40.43 17.89
CA ASN A 272 -10.57 41.79 17.92
C ASN A 272 -10.57 42.48 16.53
N SER A 273 -11.30 41.95 15.55
CA SER A 273 -11.28 42.48 14.18
C SER A 273 -12.62 42.33 13.47
N SER A 274 -13.05 43.41 12.82
CA SER A 274 -14.22 43.49 11.93
C SER A 274 -13.86 43.26 10.46
N ALA A 275 -12.67 42.73 10.16
CA ALA A 275 -12.26 42.47 8.78
C ALA A 275 -13.23 41.49 8.10
N LEU A 276 -13.71 41.85 6.90
CA LEU A 276 -14.61 41.02 6.11
C LEU A 276 -14.00 39.61 5.91
N GLY A 277 -14.85 38.58 6.02
CA GLY A 277 -14.49 37.20 5.73
C GLY A 277 -13.94 37.05 4.32
N GLU A 278 -12.95 36.17 4.15
CA GLU A 278 -12.51 35.75 2.82
C GLU A 278 -13.58 34.80 2.26
N ASN A 279 -14.02 34.99 1.01
CA ASN A 279 -14.96 34.07 0.35
C ASN A 279 -14.23 32.76 0.01
N ILE A 280 -14.12 31.86 0.99
CA ILE A 280 -13.36 30.61 0.89
C ILE A 280 -14.32 29.53 0.36
N PRO A 281 -13.97 28.82 -0.73
CA PRO A 281 -14.78 27.70 -1.20
C PRO A 281 -15.02 26.65 -0.10
N PRO A 282 -16.19 25.99 -0.05
CA PRO A 282 -16.53 25.07 1.01
C PRO A 282 -15.64 23.83 0.97
N LEU A 283 -15.29 23.30 2.14
CA LEU A 283 -14.67 21.99 2.27
C LEU A 283 -15.77 20.94 2.39
N VAL A 284 -15.71 19.88 1.58
CA VAL A 284 -16.64 18.73 1.68
C VAL A 284 -15.88 17.41 1.72
N LEU A 285 -16.24 16.56 2.66
CA LEU A 285 -15.73 15.20 2.83
C LEU A 285 -16.89 14.21 2.76
N ALA A 286 -16.67 13.06 2.14
CA ALA A 286 -17.57 11.91 2.15
C ALA A 286 -16.75 10.66 2.46
N GLN A 287 -16.99 10.04 3.62
CA GLN A 287 -16.17 8.94 4.12
C GLN A 287 -17.04 7.84 4.70
N VAL A 288 -16.60 6.59 4.60
CA VAL A 288 -17.35 5.44 5.14
C VAL A 288 -17.39 5.52 6.67
N SER A 289 -18.58 5.59 7.25
CA SER A 289 -18.76 5.95 8.67
C SER A 289 -18.01 5.02 9.63
N ASN A 290 -18.06 3.70 9.40
CA ASN A 290 -17.41 2.72 10.28
C ASN A 290 -15.87 2.79 10.24
N THR A 291 -15.27 3.26 9.15
CA THR A 291 -13.82 3.42 9.04
C THR A 291 -13.29 4.61 9.82
N LEU A 292 -14.13 5.59 10.14
CA LEU A 292 -13.72 6.75 10.95
C LEU A 292 -13.45 6.36 12.40
N GLU A 293 -14.04 5.25 12.86
CA GLU A 293 -13.90 4.72 14.22
C GLU A 293 -12.80 3.65 14.34
N ASP A 294 -12.42 2.99 13.24
CA ASP A 294 -11.36 1.97 13.17
C ASP A 294 -10.11 2.57 12.48
N PRO A 295 -9.06 2.96 13.24
CA PRO A 295 -7.83 3.49 12.67
C PRO A 295 -7.13 2.53 11.69
N GLY A 296 -7.27 1.22 11.88
CA GLY A 296 -6.74 0.21 10.97
C GLY A 296 -7.45 0.26 9.61
N ALA A 297 -8.78 0.23 9.63
CA ALA A 297 -9.59 0.38 8.42
C ALA A 297 -9.37 1.74 7.73
N TYR A 298 -9.22 2.83 8.49
CA TYR A 298 -8.90 4.14 7.91
C TYR A 298 -7.52 4.16 7.24
N LYS A 299 -6.51 3.56 7.86
CA LYS A 299 -5.15 3.48 7.29
C LYS A 299 -5.13 2.69 5.97
N GLU A 300 -5.92 1.62 5.93
CA GLU A 300 -6.11 0.80 4.74
C GLU A 300 -6.80 1.56 3.60
N THR A 301 -7.94 2.22 3.90
CA THR A 301 -8.88 2.72 2.88
C THR A 301 -8.88 4.23 2.68
N LEU A 302 -8.20 4.99 3.56
CA LEU A 302 -8.32 6.46 3.70
C LEU A 302 -9.76 6.94 3.98
N GLY A 303 -10.62 6.05 4.48
CA GLY A 303 -12.04 6.29 4.66
C GLY A 303 -12.85 6.30 3.35
N LEU A 304 -12.24 5.90 2.23
CA LEU A 304 -12.85 5.92 0.89
C LEU A 304 -13.44 4.56 0.47
N ALA A 305 -13.36 3.55 1.34
CA ALA A 305 -13.91 2.22 1.13
C ALA A 305 -14.19 1.57 2.51
N PRO A 306 -15.06 0.56 2.62
CA PRO A 306 -15.09 -0.30 3.80
C PRO A 306 -13.80 -1.13 3.89
N ARG A 307 -13.51 -1.66 5.07
CA ARG A 307 -12.39 -2.57 5.30
C ARG A 307 -12.44 -3.76 4.33
N GLY A 308 -11.31 -4.13 3.74
CA GLY A 308 -11.21 -5.15 2.69
C GLY A 308 -11.71 -4.69 1.31
N TRP A 309 -11.91 -3.38 1.11
CA TRP A 309 -12.38 -2.72 -0.12
C TRP A 309 -13.68 -3.27 -0.71
N SER A 310 -14.45 -3.98 0.10
CA SER A 310 -15.57 -4.78 -0.38
C SER A 310 -16.66 -4.93 0.68
N LEU A 311 -17.89 -5.17 0.25
CA LEU A 311 -19.08 -5.24 1.10
C LEU A 311 -19.95 -6.44 0.68
N PRO A 312 -20.54 -7.19 1.63
CA PRO A 312 -21.46 -8.25 1.29
C PRO A 312 -22.71 -7.70 0.59
N ASP A 313 -23.26 -8.49 -0.33
CA ASP A 313 -24.49 -8.18 -1.03
C ASP A 313 -25.65 -7.87 -0.09
N SER A 314 -26.58 -7.04 -0.57
CA SER A 314 -27.75 -6.55 0.19
C SER A 314 -27.43 -5.76 1.47
N THR A 315 -26.15 -5.51 1.78
CA THR A 315 -25.74 -4.73 2.96
C THR A 315 -25.68 -3.25 2.60
N PRO A 316 -26.43 -2.36 3.28
CA PRO A 316 -26.32 -0.92 3.06
C PRO A 316 -25.00 -0.37 3.61
N LEU A 317 -24.53 0.74 3.04
CA LEU A 317 -23.31 1.41 3.47
C LEU A 317 -23.60 2.84 3.91
N ASN A 318 -23.24 3.16 5.16
CA ASN A 318 -23.36 4.51 5.70
C ASN A 318 -22.11 5.35 5.37
N ILE A 319 -22.36 6.53 4.83
CA ILE A 319 -21.36 7.53 4.48
C ILE A 319 -21.56 8.77 5.35
N SER A 320 -20.54 9.11 6.13
CA SER A 320 -20.45 10.35 6.88
C SER A 320 -20.02 11.48 5.95
N ILE A 321 -20.78 12.57 5.95
CA ILE A 321 -20.55 13.75 5.14
C ILE A 321 -20.24 14.91 6.09
N VAL A 322 -19.12 15.59 5.86
CA VAL A 322 -18.73 16.78 6.62
C VAL A 322 -18.58 17.95 5.68
N VAL A 323 -19.22 19.08 6.01
CA VAL A 323 -19.15 20.31 5.22
C VAL A 323 -18.78 21.49 6.11
N VAL A 324 -17.76 22.23 5.70
CA VAL A 324 -17.26 23.43 6.38
C VAL A 324 -17.24 24.60 5.40
N ASP A 325 -17.69 25.77 5.86
CA ASP A 325 -17.73 27.02 5.11
C ASP A 325 -17.29 28.20 5.99
N ASP A 326 -16.73 29.26 5.42
CA ASP A 326 -16.30 30.44 6.20
C ASP A 326 -17.45 31.18 6.88
N LYS A 327 -18.69 31.02 6.37
CA LYS A 327 -19.92 31.56 6.97
C LYS A 327 -20.72 30.52 7.75
N GLY A 328 -20.12 29.36 8.01
CA GLY A 328 -20.78 28.21 8.62
C GLY A 328 -21.85 27.60 7.70
N TYR A 329 -22.68 26.70 8.24
CA TYR A 329 -23.63 25.95 7.41
C TYR A 329 -24.63 26.82 6.62
N SER A 330 -24.97 28.02 7.10
CA SER A 330 -25.81 28.97 6.36
C SER A 330 -25.17 29.49 5.07
N GLY A 331 -23.84 29.36 4.92
CA GLY A 331 -23.13 29.65 3.69
C GLY A 331 -23.26 28.57 2.62
N ILE A 332 -23.82 27.40 2.95
CA ILE A 332 -24.06 26.29 2.03
C ILE A 332 -25.45 26.40 1.42
N ARG A 333 -25.51 26.56 0.10
CA ARG A 333 -26.74 26.67 -0.67
C ARG A 333 -27.29 25.32 -1.10
N ASP A 334 -26.40 24.40 -1.49
CA ASP A 334 -26.76 23.06 -1.97
C ASP A 334 -25.75 22.02 -1.48
N LEU A 335 -26.25 20.87 -1.02
CA LEU A 335 -25.45 19.72 -0.60
C LEU A 335 -26.11 18.46 -1.15
N VAL A 336 -25.39 17.76 -2.02
CA VAL A 336 -25.88 16.54 -2.67
C VAL A 336 -24.89 15.42 -2.42
N PHE A 337 -25.40 14.29 -1.97
CA PHE A 337 -24.66 13.02 -1.96
C PHE A 337 -25.04 12.21 -3.19
N GLU A 338 -24.03 11.68 -3.87
CA GLU A 338 -24.17 10.97 -5.14
C GLU A 338 -23.44 9.62 -5.08
N TYR A 339 -24.04 8.58 -5.64
CA TYR A 339 -23.40 7.28 -5.84
C TYR A 339 -23.70 6.71 -7.24
N CYS A 340 -22.82 5.86 -7.74
CA CYS A 340 -22.89 5.26 -9.07
C CYS A 340 -22.58 3.76 -8.97
N VAL A 341 -23.34 2.93 -9.67
CA VAL A 341 -23.13 1.48 -9.73
C VAL A 341 -22.65 1.12 -11.13
N ASN A 342 -21.54 0.39 -11.27
CA ASN A 342 -21.00 -0.06 -12.56
C ASN A 342 -20.82 1.04 -13.64
N ASN A 343 -20.38 2.24 -13.24
CA ASN A 343 -20.25 3.40 -14.14
C ASN A 343 -21.57 3.83 -14.83
N GLU A 344 -22.73 3.53 -14.25
CA GLU A 344 -24.02 4.04 -14.69
C GLU A 344 -24.19 5.55 -14.36
N SER A 345 -25.43 6.06 -14.40
CA SER A 345 -25.70 7.45 -14.01
C SER A 345 -25.63 7.61 -12.49
N TRP A 346 -25.07 8.75 -12.04
CA TRP A 346 -25.04 9.10 -10.63
C TRP A 346 -26.46 9.24 -10.07
N ALA A 347 -26.80 8.39 -9.10
CA ALA A 347 -28.01 8.49 -8.29
C ALA A 347 -27.75 9.40 -7.08
N THR A 348 -28.80 10.03 -6.58
CA THR A 348 -28.72 10.85 -5.35
C THR A 348 -29.35 10.10 -4.19
N ALA A 349 -28.76 10.22 -2.99
CA ALA A 349 -29.35 9.71 -1.76
C ALA A 349 -29.55 10.86 -0.76
N PRO A 350 -30.61 10.82 0.06
CA PRO A 350 -30.85 11.87 1.06
C PRO A 350 -29.76 11.85 2.14
N VAL A 351 -29.39 13.05 2.59
CA VAL A 351 -28.48 13.24 3.72
C VAL A 351 -29.31 13.53 4.96
N THR A 352 -29.14 12.72 6.00
CA THR A 352 -29.77 12.90 7.31
C THR A 352 -28.79 13.53 8.29
N ASN A 353 -29.28 14.30 9.27
CA ASN A 353 -28.41 14.95 10.25
C ASN A 353 -27.73 13.92 11.16
N ASP A 354 -26.43 14.08 11.42
CA ASP A 354 -25.80 13.39 12.54
C ASP A 354 -26.31 13.95 13.87
N THR A 355 -26.31 13.11 14.90
CA THR A 355 -26.68 13.49 16.28
C THR A 355 -25.91 14.71 16.84
N ILE A 356 -24.71 15.04 16.35
CA ILE A 356 -23.99 16.26 16.75
C ILE A 356 -24.74 17.54 16.34
N MET A 357 -25.53 17.49 15.27
CA MET A 357 -26.25 18.65 14.75
C MET A 357 -27.25 19.21 15.75
N ASP A 358 -27.85 18.38 16.60
CA ASP A 358 -28.74 18.84 17.68
C ASP A 358 -27.98 19.66 18.72
N TYR A 359 -26.74 19.28 19.06
CA TYR A 359 -25.90 20.04 19.98
C TYR A 359 -25.45 21.37 19.37
N LEU A 360 -25.09 21.35 18.08
CA LEU A 360 -24.66 22.53 17.36
C LEU A 360 -25.80 23.53 17.15
N ASP A 361 -27.00 23.06 16.78
CA ASP A 361 -28.19 23.91 16.65
C ASP A 361 -28.57 24.55 17.99
N ASN A 362 -28.53 23.78 19.08
CA ASN A 362 -28.81 24.28 20.42
C ASN A 362 -27.86 25.41 20.84
N ILE A 363 -26.54 25.24 20.66
CA ILE A 363 -25.59 26.31 20.99
C ILE A 363 -25.74 27.51 20.03
N THR A 364 -25.97 27.30 18.74
CA THR A 364 -26.25 28.37 17.77
C THR A 364 -27.48 29.19 18.18
N ARG A 365 -28.55 28.53 18.61
CA ARG A 365 -29.76 29.20 19.08
C ARG A 365 -29.51 30.04 20.33
N ASP A 366 -28.70 29.54 21.28
CA ASP A 366 -28.35 30.30 22.48
C ASP A 366 -27.47 31.52 22.16
N PHE A 367 -26.50 31.36 21.25
CA PHE A 367 -25.67 32.48 20.78
C PHE A 367 -26.52 33.54 20.06
N ASN A 368 -27.44 33.12 19.19
CA ASN A 368 -28.35 34.03 18.50
C ASN A 368 -29.33 34.72 19.45
N LYS A 369 -29.73 34.07 20.55
CA LYS A 369 -30.48 34.73 21.62
C LYS A 369 -29.64 35.80 22.31
N MET A 370 -28.38 35.49 22.65
CA MET A 370 -27.46 36.46 23.23
C MET A 370 -27.20 37.67 22.30
N ILE A 371 -27.08 37.45 20.98
CA ILE A 371 -27.00 38.51 19.97
C ILE A 371 -28.31 39.32 19.91
N HIS A 372 -29.46 38.68 19.99
CA HIS A 372 -30.77 39.35 20.00
C HIS A 372 -30.94 40.26 21.23
N ASP A 373 -30.53 39.79 22.40
CA ASP A 373 -30.55 40.58 23.63
C ASP A 373 -29.65 41.83 23.48
N ILE A 374 -28.45 41.69 22.91
CA ILE A 374 -27.58 42.84 22.60
C ILE A 374 -28.21 43.79 21.60
N ASN A 375 -28.81 43.30 20.51
CA ASN A 375 -29.51 44.15 19.55
C ASN A 375 -30.67 44.94 20.20
N THR A 376 -31.32 44.35 21.21
CA THR A 376 -32.33 45.04 22.02
C THR A 376 -31.70 46.16 22.84
N VAL A 377 -30.57 45.90 23.51
CA VAL A 377 -29.80 46.91 24.26
C VAL A 377 -29.34 48.05 23.36
N LEU A 378 -28.82 47.75 22.17
CA LEU A 378 -28.43 48.74 21.16
C LEU A 378 -29.62 49.62 20.73
N GLY A 379 -30.78 49.00 20.49
CA GLY A 379 -32.00 49.73 20.14
C GLY A 379 -32.48 50.68 21.25
N ILE A 380 -32.43 50.25 22.52
CA ILE A 380 -32.78 51.12 23.67
C ILE A 380 -31.78 52.28 23.79
N ALA A 381 -30.50 52.04 23.52
CA ALA A 381 -29.46 53.07 23.51
C ALA A 381 -29.52 54.03 22.30
N GLY A 382 -30.51 53.89 21.41
CA GLY A 382 -30.67 54.74 20.23
C GLY A 382 -29.74 54.40 19.06
N VAL A 383 -29.14 53.20 19.07
CA VAL A 383 -28.23 52.72 18.02
C VAL A 383 -29.05 51.99 16.93
N ASN A 384 -29.01 52.50 15.70
CA ASN A 384 -29.74 51.91 14.56
C ASN A 384 -29.05 50.68 13.94
N GLU A 385 -27.78 50.45 14.25
CA GLU A 385 -27.03 49.31 13.74
C GLU A 385 -27.31 48.03 14.54
N THR A 386 -27.47 46.92 13.84
CA THR A 386 -27.65 45.59 14.44
C THR A 386 -26.49 44.66 14.15
N ILE A 387 -26.32 43.66 15.00
CA ILE A 387 -25.40 42.54 14.84
C ILE A 387 -26.16 41.39 14.15
N PRO A 388 -25.63 40.82 13.06
CA PRO A 388 -26.24 39.68 12.40
C PRO A 388 -26.28 38.44 13.30
N HIS A 389 -27.25 37.56 13.04
CA HIS A 389 -27.22 36.21 13.60
C HIS A 389 -26.03 35.42 13.05
N THR A 390 -25.51 34.53 13.88
CA THR A 390 -24.45 33.58 13.56
C THR A 390 -25.03 32.24 13.09
N SER A 391 -24.18 31.43 12.46
CA SER A 391 -24.54 30.14 11.88
C SER A 391 -24.01 28.97 12.70
N ILE A 392 -24.60 27.80 12.47
CA ILE A 392 -24.02 26.50 12.84
C ILE A 392 -22.60 26.42 12.23
N PRO A 393 -21.58 25.99 13.00
CA PRO A 393 -20.18 26.10 12.59
C PRO A 393 -19.78 25.20 11.42
N PHE A 394 -20.35 24.00 11.36
CA PHE A 394 -20.15 23.05 10.27
C PHE A 394 -21.37 22.13 10.20
N PHE A 395 -21.53 21.44 9.08
CA PHE A 395 -22.54 20.41 8.92
C PHE A 395 -21.94 19.02 8.96
N MET A 396 -22.60 18.10 9.66
CA MET A 396 -22.31 16.68 9.63
C MET A 396 -23.60 15.90 9.41
N GLY A 397 -23.58 15.01 8.43
CA GLY A 397 -24.72 14.17 8.08
C GLY A 397 -24.31 12.77 7.69
N ILE A 398 -25.31 11.89 7.61
CA ILE A 398 -25.17 10.50 7.20
C ILE A 398 -26.06 10.28 5.97
N ALA A 399 -25.45 9.78 4.91
CA ALA A 399 -26.16 9.25 3.75
C ALA A 399 -26.02 7.72 3.72
N GLU A 400 -27.07 7.04 3.29
CA GLU A 400 -27.06 5.58 3.14
C GLU A 400 -27.06 5.23 1.65
N ILE A 401 -26.05 4.46 1.22
CA ILE A 401 -26.10 3.77 -0.07
C ILE A 401 -26.89 2.47 0.16
N PRO A 402 -28.00 2.24 -0.55
CA PRO A 402 -28.78 1.02 -0.37
C PRO A 402 -27.96 -0.21 -0.75
N GLY A 403 -28.27 -1.35 -0.13
CA GLY A 403 -27.62 -2.63 -0.44
C GLY A 403 -27.73 -2.98 -1.92
N GLN A 404 -26.62 -3.46 -2.48
CA GLN A 404 -26.49 -3.76 -3.91
C GLN A 404 -26.45 -5.28 -4.16
N GLN A 405 -26.71 -5.67 -5.41
CA GLN A 405 -26.56 -7.06 -5.86
C GLN A 405 -25.07 -7.43 -5.94
N PRO A 406 -24.70 -8.71 -5.75
CA PRO A 406 -23.32 -9.14 -5.92
C PRO A 406 -22.86 -8.93 -7.37
N GLY A 407 -21.56 -8.73 -7.54
CA GLY A 407 -20.96 -8.60 -8.86
C GLY A 407 -21.02 -7.21 -9.45
N VAL A 408 -21.17 -6.19 -8.61
CA VAL A 408 -21.08 -4.79 -8.99
C VAL A 408 -19.96 -4.08 -8.21
N PHE A 409 -19.54 -2.92 -8.69
CA PHE A 409 -18.78 -1.96 -7.89
C PHE A 409 -19.56 -0.66 -7.75
N VAL A 410 -19.29 0.06 -6.67
CA VAL A 410 -19.99 1.29 -6.32
C VAL A 410 -18.97 2.41 -6.11
N GLU A 411 -19.21 3.53 -6.76
CA GLU A 411 -18.48 4.78 -6.54
C GLU A 411 -19.39 5.77 -5.80
N PHE A 412 -18.84 6.60 -4.92
CA PHE A 412 -19.63 7.60 -4.18
C PHE A 412 -18.85 8.88 -3.91
N ARG A 413 -19.57 10.00 -3.74
CA ARG A 413 -19.00 11.32 -3.44
C ARG A 413 -20.07 12.28 -2.88
N ALA A 414 -19.62 13.39 -2.31
CA ALA A 414 -20.49 14.52 -1.96
C ALA A 414 -20.10 15.78 -2.74
N ARG A 415 -21.08 16.61 -3.07
CA ARG A 415 -20.93 17.88 -3.77
C ARG A 415 -21.58 18.99 -2.93
N ALA A 416 -20.82 20.03 -2.64
CA ALA A 416 -21.29 21.21 -1.91
C ALA A 416 -21.18 22.46 -2.79
N VAL A 417 -22.18 23.33 -2.71
CA VAL A 417 -22.21 24.64 -3.36
C VAL A 417 -22.47 25.72 -2.33
N ASP A 418 -21.59 26.71 -2.23
CA ASP A 418 -21.76 27.84 -1.32
C ASP A 418 -22.64 28.96 -1.93
N GLU A 419 -22.98 29.94 -1.11
CA GLU A 419 -23.67 31.18 -1.51
C GLU A 419 -22.83 32.02 -2.51
N GLY A 420 -21.50 31.84 -2.51
CA GLY A 420 -20.57 32.42 -3.47
C GLY A 420 -20.57 31.72 -4.84
N ASN A 421 -21.37 30.68 -5.02
CA ASN A 421 -21.45 29.84 -6.21
C ASN A 421 -20.17 29.03 -6.52
N ASN A 422 -19.28 28.85 -5.55
CA ASN A 422 -18.18 27.91 -5.62
C ASN A 422 -18.73 26.49 -5.44
N THR A 423 -18.30 25.56 -6.30
CA THR A 423 -18.70 24.15 -6.24
C THR A 423 -17.50 23.28 -5.97
N ILE A 424 -17.54 22.48 -4.91
CA ILE A 424 -16.49 21.53 -4.55
C ILE A 424 -17.07 20.11 -4.48
N VAL A 425 -16.27 19.14 -4.88
CA VAL A 425 -16.59 17.71 -4.85
C VAL A 425 -15.57 17.01 -3.95
N SER A 426 -16.05 16.17 -3.04
CA SER A 426 -15.18 15.37 -2.18
C SER A 426 -14.35 14.38 -3.00
N PRO A 427 -13.25 13.83 -2.45
CA PRO A 427 -12.67 12.62 -3.00
C PRO A 427 -13.75 11.54 -3.17
N MET A 428 -13.68 10.84 -4.28
CA MET A 428 -14.51 9.70 -4.63
C MET A 428 -14.08 8.49 -3.80
N GLY A 429 -15.05 7.78 -3.24
CA GLY A 429 -14.86 6.45 -2.69
C GLY A 429 -15.25 5.34 -3.67
N LEU A 430 -14.74 4.13 -3.45
CA LEU A 430 -14.96 2.95 -4.28
C LEU A 430 -15.02 1.70 -3.41
N TYR A 431 -15.99 0.81 -3.67
CA TYR A 431 -15.99 -0.54 -3.10
C TYR A 431 -16.65 -1.56 -4.04
N TYR A 432 -16.30 -2.84 -3.85
CA TYR A 432 -16.88 -3.97 -4.59
C TYR A 432 -17.97 -4.66 -3.77
N VAL A 433 -18.98 -5.21 -4.45
CA VAL A 433 -20.07 -5.94 -3.80
C VAL A 433 -19.92 -7.43 -4.10
N TYR A 434 -19.80 -8.23 -3.05
CA TYR A 434 -19.51 -9.66 -3.16
C TYR A 434 -20.69 -10.52 -2.72
N ASN A 435 -20.76 -11.76 -3.23
CA ASN A 435 -21.74 -12.75 -2.80
C ASN A 435 -21.37 -13.26 -1.40
N SER A 436 -22.15 -12.88 -0.38
CA SER A 436 -21.92 -13.24 1.02
C SER A 436 -21.96 -14.75 1.30
N THR A 437 -22.56 -15.53 0.40
CA THR A 437 -22.66 -17.00 0.51
C THR A 437 -21.61 -17.75 -0.31
N GLY A 438 -20.79 -17.03 -1.09
CA GLY A 438 -19.79 -17.61 -1.96
C GLY A 438 -18.55 -18.12 -1.21
N GLU A 439 -17.75 -18.93 -1.89
CA GLU A 439 -16.42 -19.33 -1.39
C GLU A 439 -15.55 -18.09 -1.12
N ARG A 440 -14.76 -18.16 -0.05
CA ARG A 440 -13.96 -17.02 0.43
C ARG A 440 -12.69 -16.88 -0.39
N VAL A 441 -12.47 -15.70 -0.96
CA VAL A 441 -11.31 -15.39 -1.80
C VAL A 441 -10.59 -14.18 -1.24
N LEU A 442 -9.30 -14.32 -0.96
CA LEU A 442 -8.44 -13.20 -0.55
C LEU A 442 -7.63 -12.73 -1.76
N VAL A 443 -7.71 -11.44 -2.05
CA VAL A 443 -6.97 -10.79 -3.14
C VAL A 443 -5.96 -9.82 -2.53
N ILE A 444 -4.69 -9.98 -2.87
CA ILE A 444 -3.62 -9.05 -2.51
C ILE A 444 -3.34 -8.22 -3.77
N ASP A 445 -3.75 -6.96 -3.75
CA ASP A 445 -3.76 -6.09 -4.93
C ASP A 445 -3.44 -4.61 -4.57
N PRO A 446 -2.30 -4.06 -5.02
CA PRO A 446 -1.98 -2.66 -4.80
C PRO A 446 -2.80 -1.70 -5.68
N HIS A 447 -3.36 -2.15 -6.80
CA HIS A 447 -3.90 -1.30 -7.86
C HIS A 447 -5.24 -0.68 -7.50
N VAL A 448 -6.08 -1.32 -6.68
CA VAL A 448 -7.38 -0.72 -6.26
C VAL A 448 -7.14 0.62 -5.56
N LYS A 449 -6.26 0.65 -4.56
CA LYS A 449 -5.90 1.86 -3.82
C LYS A 449 -5.20 2.89 -4.70
N LEU A 450 -4.24 2.45 -5.52
CA LEU A 450 -3.48 3.35 -6.39
C LEU A 450 -4.35 3.98 -7.47
N TRP A 451 -5.27 3.21 -8.06
CA TRP A 451 -6.22 3.70 -9.04
C TRP A 451 -7.12 4.77 -8.42
N LEU A 452 -7.68 4.52 -7.23
CA LEU A 452 -8.55 5.48 -6.58
C LEU A 452 -7.82 6.78 -6.22
N ILE A 453 -6.57 6.70 -5.74
CA ILE A 453 -5.73 7.88 -5.47
C ILE A 453 -5.48 8.67 -6.76
N LYS A 454 -5.18 7.99 -7.86
CA LYS A 454 -4.96 8.60 -9.19
C LYS A 454 -6.21 9.32 -9.69
N GLU A 455 -7.39 8.69 -9.61
CA GLU A 455 -8.65 9.30 -10.05
C GLU A 455 -9.03 10.53 -9.20
N ASN A 456 -8.63 10.54 -7.93
CA ASN A 456 -8.87 11.65 -7.00
C ASN A 456 -7.86 12.81 -7.08
N TYR A 457 -6.94 12.83 -8.05
CA TYR A 457 -5.86 13.84 -8.12
C TYR A 457 -6.37 15.28 -8.00
N ARG A 458 -7.45 15.64 -8.71
CA ARG A 458 -8.00 17.01 -8.68
C ARG A 458 -8.61 17.34 -7.32
N GLN A 459 -9.42 16.44 -6.78
CA GLN A 459 -10.10 16.60 -5.50
C GLN A 459 -9.10 16.74 -4.35
N LEU A 460 -8.05 15.91 -4.33
CA LEU A 460 -6.99 15.99 -3.33
C LEU A 460 -6.26 17.34 -3.39
N ARG A 461 -5.94 17.84 -4.58
CA ARG A 461 -5.30 19.15 -4.77
C ARG A 461 -6.20 20.29 -4.29
N ASP A 462 -7.48 20.24 -4.63
CA ASP A 462 -8.44 21.27 -4.26
C ASP A 462 -8.63 21.29 -2.72
N MET A 463 -8.72 20.12 -2.08
CA MET A 463 -8.72 19.99 -0.63
C MET A 463 -7.49 20.60 0.04
N ILE A 464 -6.28 20.40 -0.52
CA ILE A 464 -5.06 21.02 0.02
C ILE A 464 -5.16 22.54 -0.01
N SER A 465 -5.62 23.09 -1.14
CA SER A 465 -5.79 24.54 -1.28
C SER A 465 -6.81 25.09 -0.30
N ILE A 466 -7.96 24.42 -0.14
CA ILE A 466 -9.06 24.87 0.72
C ILE A 466 -8.67 24.77 2.20
N ASN A 467 -8.15 23.63 2.64
CA ASN A 467 -7.71 23.45 4.02
C ASN A 467 -6.62 24.46 4.43
N SER A 468 -5.73 24.82 3.50
CA SER A 468 -4.72 25.86 3.74
C SER A 468 -5.36 27.23 3.98
N LYS A 469 -6.43 27.58 3.25
CA LYS A 469 -7.17 28.84 3.45
C LYS A 469 -7.92 28.86 4.77
N PHE A 470 -8.53 27.73 5.16
CA PHE A 470 -9.14 27.58 6.47
C PHE A 470 -8.11 27.54 7.62
N SER A 471 -6.81 27.43 7.34
CA SER A 471 -5.74 27.29 8.35
C SER A 471 -5.82 25.99 9.17
N PHE A 472 -6.21 24.88 8.53
CA PHE A 472 -6.11 23.55 9.15
C PHE A 472 -4.64 23.20 9.46
N PRO A 473 -4.37 22.43 10.53
CA PRO A 473 -3.01 22.10 10.94
C PRO A 473 -2.29 21.25 9.90
N SER A 474 -0.99 21.51 9.70
CA SER A 474 -0.17 20.76 8.74
C SER A 474 -0.09 19.26 9.03
N SER A 475 -0.22 18.86 10.30
CA SER A 475 -0.29 17.46 10.72
C SER A 475 -1.52 16.73 10.16
N TYR A 476 -2.68 17.40 10.11
CA TYR A 476 -3.88 16.88 9.43
C TYR A 476 -3.68 16.78 7.91
N MET A 477 -3.00 17.78 7.33
CA MET A 477 -2.77 17.87 5.89
C MET A 477 -1.76 16.87 5.34
N GLY A 478 -0.82 16.39 6.16
CA GLY A 478 0.31 15.57 5.71
C GLY A 478 -0.08 14.33 4.90
N LYS A 479 -1.18 13.64 5.26
CA LYS A 479 -1.66 12.46 4.52
C LYS A 479 -2.29 12.83 3.18
N ILE A 480 -3.08 13.91 3.13
CA ILE A 480 -3.70 14.41 1.90
C ILE A 480 -2.60 14.89 0.94
N GLU A 481 -1.60 15.60 1.44
CA GLU A 481 -0.44 16.03 0.65
C GLU A 481 0.36 14.85 0.09
N SER A 482 0.56 13.80 0.89
CA SER A 482 1.25 12.59 0.46
C SER A 482 0.46 11.85 -0.61
N ALA A 483 -0.87 11.71 -0.44
CA ALA A 483 -1.76 11.13 -1.43
C ALA A 483 -1.78 11.95 -2.73
N ASN A 484 -1.80 13.29 -2.66
CA ASN A 484 -1.76 14.16 -3.84
C ASN A 484 -0.44 14.06 -4.61
N LYS A 485 0.72 14.01 -3.91
CA LYS A 485 2.03 13.80 -4.53
C LYS A 485 2.10 12.44 -5.23
N LEU A 486 1.56 11.39 -4.59
CA LEU A 486 1.45 10.07 -5.19
C LEU A 486 0.54 10.10 -6.41
N ALA A 487 -0.64 10.71 -6.31
CA ALA A 487 -1.57 10.86 -7.42
C ALA A 487 -0.92 11.56 -8.63
N GLU A 488 -0.14 12.63 -8.41
CA GLU A 488 0.61 13.31 -9.48
C GLU A 488 1.58 12.36 -10.21
N LEU A 489 2.31 11.53 -9.44
CA LEU A 489 3.21 10.53 -9.99
C LEU A 489 2.43 9.45 -10.77
N LEU A 490 1.29 9.01 -10.24
CA LEU A 490 0.44 7.98 -10.84
C LEU A 490 -0.29 8.45 -12.09
N CYS A 491 -0.60 9.75 -12.22
CA CYS A 491 -1.10 10.32 -13.48
C CYS A 491 -0.14 10.10 -14.65
N ARG A 492 1.15 9.88 -14.37
CA ARG A 492 2.19 9.56 -15.37
C ARG A 492 2.48 8.06 -15.47
N SER A 493 2.05 7.26 -14.50
CA SER A 493 2.24 5.81 -14.48
C SER A 493 1.15 5.07 -15.28
N PHE A 494 1.24 3.74 -15.28
CA PHE A 494 0.27 2.86 -15.92
C PHE A 494 -0.43 2.03 -14.83
N VAL A 495 -1.38 2.67 -14.14
CA VAL A 495 -2.32 2.02 -13.22
C VAL A 495 -3.70 2.03 -13.87
N VAL A 496 -4.32 0.85 -13.94
CA VAL A 496 -5.62 0.59 -14.57
C VAL A 496 -6.62 0.07 -13.52
N PHE A 497 -7.90 0.15 -13.83
CA PHE A 497 -8.96 -0.35 -12.95
C PHE A 497 -9.03 -1.88 -12.98
N HIS A 498 -9.16 -2.52 -11.82
CA HIS A 498 -9.27 -3.98 -11.69
C HIS A 498 -10.73 -4.40 -11.45
N ASN A 499 -11.25 -5.28 -12.28
CA ASN A 499 -12.67 -5.65 -12.31
C ASN A 499 -13.00 -6.78 -11.32
N TRP A 500 -12.68 -6.60 -10.03
CA TRP A 500 -12.95 -7.62 -9.00
C TRP A 500 -14.43 -7.92 -8.79
N HIS A 501 -15.32 -7.04 -9.23
CA HIS A 501 -16.76 -7.32 -9.29
C HIS A 501 -17.08 -8.56 -10.16
N TYR A 502 -16.27 -8.89 -11.17
CA TYR A 502 -16.42 -10.15 -11.91
C TYR A 502 -16.32 -11.39 -11.03
N VAL A 503 -15.48 -11.33 -10.01
CA VAL A 503 -15.30 -12.40 -9.03
C VAL A 503 -16.36 -12.29 -7.94
N GLY A 504 -16.64 -11.06 -7.47
CA GLY A 504 -17.66 -10.78 -6.46
C GLY A 504 -19.08 -11.26 -6.80
N GLU A 505 -19.40 -11.45 -8.09
CA GLU A 505 -20.67 -12.04 -8.54
C GLU A 505 -20.93 -13.43 -7.94
N LYS A 506 -19.88 -14.24 -7.78
CA LYS A 506 -19.98 -15.64 -7.32
C LYS A 506 -19.38 -15.87 -5.93
N TYR A 507 -18.36 -15.10 -5.56
CA TYR A 507 -17.47 -15.38 -4.43
C TYR A 507 -17.53 -14.30 -3.36
N SER A 508 -17.17 -14.67 -2.13
CA SER A 508 -16.96 -13.74 -1.02
C SER A 508 -15.54 -13.19 -1.10
N VAL A 509 -15.37 -12.03 -1.75
CA VAL A 509 -14.05 -11.46 -2.07
C VAL A 509 -13.65 -10.44 -1.01
N THR A 510 -12.43 -10.55 -0.49
CA THR A 510 -11.76 -9.53 0.33
C THR A 510 -10.50 -9.07 -0.40
N ILE A 511 -10.28 -7.75 -0.53
CA ILE A 511 -9.15 -7.19 -1.25
C ILE A 511 -8.29 -6.34 -0.30
N VAL A 512 -6.97 -6.54 -0.30
CA VAL A 512 -6.04 -5.89 0.62
C VAL A 512 -4.80 -5.38 -0.09
N TYR A 513 -4.19 -4.32 0.43
CA TYR A 513 -2.94 -3.79 -0.10
C TYR A 513 -1.73 -4.62 0.37
N PRO A 514 -0.68 -4.79 -0.45
CA PRO A 514 0.56 -5.46 -0.02
C PRO A 514 1.20 -4.76 1.19
N GLY A 515 1.32 -5.47 2.32
CA GLY A 515 1.93 -4.94 3.55
C GLY A 515 0.95 -4.43 4.61
N GLU A 516 -0.36 -4.50 4.34
CA GLU A 516 -1.37 -4.54 5.42
C GLU A 516 -1.24 -5.86 6.19
N SER A 517 -1.93 -6.02 7.33
CA SER A 517 -1.87 -7.22 8.20
C SER A 517 -2.35 -8.49 7.47
N ILE A 518 -1.58 -8.98 6.50
CA ILE A 518 -1.90 -10.15 5.65
C ILE A 518 -2.13 -11.36 6.54
N ASP A 519 -1.38 -11.49 7.63
CA ASP A 519 -1.54 -12.56 8.62
C ASP A 519 -2.89 -12.49 9.36
N GLU A 520 -3.38 -11.29 9.67
CA GLU A 520 -4.70 -11.06 10.25
C GLU A 520 -5.80 -11.44 9.24
N TYR A 521 -5.63 -11.08 7.97
CA TYR A 521 -6.58 -11.42 6.91
C TYR A 521 -6.62 -12.92 6.60
N LEU A 522 -5.47 -13.60 6.54
CA LEU A 522 -5.43 -15.05 6.37
C LEU A 522 -6.17 -15.78 7.51
N ARG A 523 -6.01 -15.31 8.75
CA ARG A 523 -6.67 -15.88 9.95
C ARG A 523 -8.15 -15.55 10.05
N SER A 524 -8.56 -14.34 9.67
CA SER A 524 -9.94 -13.87 9.83
C SER A 524 -10.84 -14.24 8.65
N VAL A 525 -10.30 -14.20 7.42
CA VAL A 525 -11.04 -14.55 6.20
C VAL A 525 -11.05 -16.06 5.99
N GLU A 526 -10.00 -16.77 6.38
CA GLU A 526 -9.81 -18.21 6.08
C GLU A 526 -10.13 -18.53 4.59
N PRO A 527 -9.40 -17.94 3.64
CA PRO A 527 -9.73 -18.01 2.22
C PRO A 527 -9.52 -19.41 1.63
N ARG A 528 -10.42 -19.84 0.75
CA ARG A 528 -10.25 -21.05 -0.05
C ARG A 528 -9.29 -20.84 -1.23
N VAL A 529 -9.15 -19.60 -1.70
CA VAL A 529 -8.21 -19.20 -2.76
C VAL A 529 -7.55 -17.87 -2.40
N VAL A 530 -6.24 -17.79 -2.59
CA VAL A 530 -5.46 -16.54 -2.48
C VAL A 530 -5.02 -16.10 -3.88
N ILE A 531 -5.30 -14.84 -4.23
CA ILE A 531 -4.93 -14.22 -5.51
C ILE A 531 -3.85 -13.16 -5.26
N LEU A 532 -2.73 -13.28 -5.95
CA LEU A 532 -1.62 -12.32 -5.96
C LEU A 532 -1.68 -11.51 -7.26
N SER A 533 -2.26 -10.31 -7.18
CA SER A 533 -2.58 -9.48 -8.34
C SER A 533 -1.52 -8.41 -8.58
N ASN A 534 -0.95 -8.43 -9.79
CA ASN A 534 -0.04 -7.44 -10.32
C ASN A 534 1.00 -6.82 -9.36
N LEU A 535 1.81 -7.69 -8.75
CA LEU A 535 2.87 -7.27 -7.82
C LEU A 535 4.18 -6.92 -8.56
N TYR A 536 4.12 -6.09 -9.61
CA TYR A 536 5.27 -5.87 -10.50
C TYR A 536 6.40 -5.01 -9.92
N LEU A 537 6.14 -4.21 -8.89
CA LEU A 537 7.09 -3.22 -8.37
C LEU A 537 7.56 -3.59 -6.95
N GLY A 538 8.89 -3.63 -6.76
CA GLY A 538 9.58 -4.02 -5.54
C GLY A 538 10.78 -3.12 -5.25
N LEU A 539 10.55 -1.83 -4.94
CA LEU A 539 11.63 -0.87 -4.70
C LEU A 539 12.17 -0.93 -3.26
N ASN A 540 13.44 -1.31 -3.10
CA ASN A 540 14.11 -1.24 -1.78
C ASN A 540 14.20 0.21 -1.22
N ALA A 541 14.06 1.22 -2.08
CA ALA A 541 14.21 2.63 -1.73
C ALA A 541 12.89 3.30 -1.25
N GLY A 542 11.76 2.59 -1.15
CA GLY A 542 10.53 3.19 -0.66
C GLY A 542 9.40 2.19 -0.33
N PHE A 543 8.77 2.37 0.83
CA PHE A 543 7.71 1.49 1.36
C PHE A 543 6.50 1.36 0.43
N LEU A 544 6.05 2.47 -0.18
CA LEU A 544 4.83 2.48 -1.02
C LEU A 544 4.94 1.61 -2.28
N PHE A 545 6.13 1.46 -2.85
CA PHE A 545 6.35 0.76 -4.12
C PHE A 545 7.14 -0.53 -3.92
N ASN A 546 7.12 -1.10 -2.72
CA ASN A 546 7.75 -2.36 -2.41
C ASN A 546 6.70 -3.46 -2.21
N TRP A 547 6.17 -4.00 -3.31
CA TRP A 547 5.18 -5.09 -3.31
C TRP A 547 5.81 -6.47 -3.41
N ASP A 548 7.13 -6.55 -3.21
CA ASP A 548 7.84 -7.80 -3.02
C ASP A 548 7.51 -8.36 -1.63
N LEU A 549 6.58 -9.30 -1.61
CA LEU A 549 6.06 -9.95 -0.41
C LEU A 549 7.15 -10.69 0.37
N SER A 550 8.30 -10.99 -0.24
CA SER A 550 9.44 -11.57 0.47
C SER A 550 10.16 -10.55 1.37
N SER A 551 9.86 -9.26 1.23
CA SER A 551 10.49 -8.16 1.98
C SER A 551 9.55 -7.46 2.95
N ILE A 552 8.34 -7.98 3.09
CA ILE A 552 7.32 -7.51 4.02
C ILE A 552 7.28 -8.48 5.20
N ASP A 553 7.39 -7.96 6.43
CA ASP A 553 7.31 -8.79 7.63
C ASP A 553 5.88 -9.27 7.89
N CYS A 554 5.78 -10.49 8.38
CA CYS A 554 4.56 -11.19 8.73
C CYS A 554 4.86 -12.09 9.93
N GLY A 555 4.85 -11.51 11.14
CA GLY A 555 5.01 -12.25 12.39
C GLY A 555 6.36 -12.99 12.50
N GLY A 556 7.45 -12.37 12.03
CA GLY A 556 8.79 -12.96 12.05
C GLY A 556 9.12 -13.86 10.86
N LYS A 557 8.21 -14.00 9.90
CA LYS A 557 8.43 -14.56 8.55
C LYS A 557 8.18 -13.47 7.51
N SER A 558 8.51 -13.74 6.24
CA SER A 558 8.03 -12.86 5.17
C SER A 558 6.54 -13.08 4.88
N ALA A 559 5.83 -12.05 4.39
CA ALA A 559 4.43 -12.17 3.98
C ALA A 559 4.24 -13.25 2.90
N LEU A 560 5.21 -13.39 1.99
CA LEU A 560 5.20 -14.48 1.01
C LEU A 560 5.22 -15.86 1.68
N GLU A 561 6.10 -16.07 2.67
CA GLU A 561 6.16 -17.34 3.41
C GLU A 561 4.86 -17.62 4.15
N CYS A 562 4.27 -16.61 4.81
CA CYS A 562 2.96 -16.76 5.45
C CYS A 562 1.87 -17.25 4.49
N ILE A 563 1.80 -16.65 3.30
CA ILE A 563 0.81 -17.02 2.27
C ILE A 563 1.08 -18.45 1.77
N LEU A 564 2.34 -18.77 1.46
CA LEU A 564 2.69 -20.09 0.92
C LEU A 564 2.57 -21.21 1.94
N ASP A 565 2.83 -20.94 3.22
CA ASP A 565 2.57 -21.87 4.32
C ASP A 565 1.06 -22.10 4.43
N TYR A 566 0.25 -21.04 4.47
CA TYR A 566 -1.22 -21.14 4.52
C TYR A 566 -1.79 -21.96 3.36
N VAL A 567 -1.37 -21.67 2.12
CA VAL A 567 -1.82 -22.38 0.91
C VAL A 567 -1.57 -23.87 1.02
N ARG A 568 -0.39 -24.29 1.50
CA ARG A 568 -0.02 -25.69 1.63
C ARG A 568 -0.75 -26.38 2.79
N GLU A 569 -0.76 -25.75 3.97
CA GLU A 569 -1.34 -26.33 5.19
C GLU A 569 -2.87 -26.45 5.13
N HIS A 570 -3.53 -25.59 4.36
CA HIS A 570 -4.99 -25.58 4.22
C HIS A 570 -5.49 -26.11 2.87
N HIS A 571 -4.59 -26.59 2.01
CA HIS A 571 -4.91 -26.98 0.63
C HIS A 571 -5.70 -25.90 -0.12
N ALA A 572 -5.36 -24.62 0.11
CA ALA A 572 -6.02 -23.50 -0.54
C ALA A 572 -5.49 -23.34 -1.97
N GLY A 573 -6.30 -22.77 -2.86
CA GLY A 573 -5.86 -22.43 -4.21
C GLY A 573 -4.95 -21.20 -4.22
N LEU A 574 -4.01 -21.17 -5.15
CA LEU A 574 -3.13 -20.01 -5.39
C LEU A 574 -3.29 -19.51 -6.82
N ILE A 575 -3.53 -18.21 -7.01
CA ILE A 575 -3.56 -17.59 -8.33
C ILE A 575 -2.57 -16.44 -8.34
N ALA A 576 -1.72 -16.35 -9.35
CA ALA A 576 -0.86 -15.20 -9.58
C ALA A 576 -1.12 -14.64 -10.99
N THR A 577 -1.13 -13.33 -11.11
CA THR A 577 -1.34 -12.65 -12.40
C THR A 577 -0.08 -11.93 -12.86
N HIS A 578 -0.17 -11.27 -14.01
CA HIS A 578 0.88 -10.47 -14.64
C HIS A 578 1.71 -9.67 -13.64
N GLY A 579 3.02 -9.55 -13.85
CA GLY A 579 3.86 -8.67 -13.03
C GLY A 579 4.24 -9.26 -11.66
N THR A 580 3.45 -10.18 -11.10
CA THR A 580 3.74 -10.78 -9.80
C THR A 580 5.05 -11.59 -9.80
N LEU A 581 5.53 -12.05 -10.96
CA LEU A 581 6.85 -12.66 -11.13
C LEU A 581 7.87 -11.69 -11.76
N SER A 582 7.69 -10.37 -11.69
CA SER A 582 8.65 -9.43 -12.28
C SER A 582 9.97 -9.47 -11.51
N ASP A 583 11.08 -9.66 -12.22
CA ASP A 583 12.42 -9.53 -11.68
C ASP A 583 13.09 -8.29 -12.29
N TRP A 584 13.75 -7.51 -11.44
CA TRP A 584 14.74 -6.57 -11.94
C TRP A 584 15.65 -6.08 -10.83
N MET A 585 16.95 -6.19 -11.07
CA MET A 585 18.00 -5.60 -10.24
C MET A 585 18.85 -4.70 -11.11
N LEU A 586 18.97 -3.43 -10.76
CA LEU A 586 19.89 -2.51 -11.42
C LEU A 586 21.25 -2.57 -10.73
N TRP A 587 22.29 -2.93 -11.48
CA TRP A 587 23.67 -2.94 -11.02
C TRP A 587 24.30 -1.58 -11.31
N VAL A 588 24.39 -0.73 -10.28
CA VAL A 588 25.02 0.59 -10.38
C VAL A 588 26.53 0.49 -10.25
N SER A 589 26.99 -0.48 -9.46
CA SER A 589 28.35 -1.01 -9.44
C SER A 589 28.29 -2.51 -9.17
N CYS A 590 29.42 -3.20 -9.18
CA CYS A 590 29.47 -4.64 -8.86
C CYS A 590 29.02 -4.92 -7.40
N GLU A 591 29.17 -3.94 -6.51
CA GLU A 591 28.81 -4.00 -5.09
C GLU A 591 27.44 -3.37 -4.81
N THR A 592 27.03 -2.37 -5.61
CA THR A 592 25.82 -1.59 -5.36
C THR A 592 24.72 -1.98 -6.34
N ARG A 593 23.67 -2.62 -5.82
CA ARG A 593 22.52 -3.09 -6.59
C ARG A 593 21.22 -2.46 -6.07
N ILE A 594 20.30 -2.12 -6.96
CA ILE A 594 18.99 -1.53 -6.63
C ILE A 594 17.89 -2.48 -7.13
N LYS A 595 17.04 -2.96 -6.22
CA LYS A 595 15.86 -3.78 -6.56
C LYS A 595 14.77 -2.89 -7.14
N ILE A 596 14.20 -3.31 -8.27
CA ILE A 596 13.07 -2.63 -8.93
C ILE A 596 11.84 -3.53 -9.01
N GLY A 597 12.00 -4.81 -9.33
CA GLY A 597 10.89 -5.79 -9.37
C GLY A 597 10.73 -6.60 -8.09
N SER A 598 9.73 -7.48 -8.06
CA SER A 598 9.48 -8.43 -6.97
C SER A 598 10.35 -9.68 -7.06
N ARG A 599 11.67 -9.46 -7.17
CA ARG A 599 12.67 -10.52 -7.36
C ARG A 599 12.61 -11.60 -6.27
N GLY A 600 12.23 -11.23 -5.04
CA GLY A 600 12.05 -12.16 -3.93
C GLY A 600 11.01 -13.26 -4.17
N HIS A 601 10.04 -13.04 -5.06
CA HIS A 601 9.04 -14.03 -5.46
C HIS A 601 9.65 -15.18 -6.29
N ILE A 602 10.69 -14.89 -7.06
CA ILE A 602 11.44 -15.91 -7.81
C ILE A 602 12.53 -16.50 -6.91
N GLY A 603 13.34 -15.64 -6.28
CA GLY A 603 14.60 -16.04 -5.67
C GLY A 603 15.76 -15.93 -6.66
N SER A 604 16.98 -15.90 -6.13
CA SER A 604 18.20 -15.72 -6.93
C SER A 604 19.33 -16.67 -6.53
N GLY A 605 19.12 -17.46 -5.48
CA GLY A 605 20.06 -18.49 -5.03
C GLY A 605 19.82 -19.83 -5.74
N ILE A 606 20.81 -20.70 -5.69
CA ILE A 606 20.67 -22.08 -6.19
C ILE A 606 19.74 -22.89 -5.27
N GLU A 607 19.72 -22.56 -3.98
CA GLU A 607 18.85 -23.11 -2.96
C GLU A 607 17.37 -22.72 -3.12
N ASP A 608 17.09 -21.67 -3.90
CA ASP A 608 15.73 -21.20 -4.19
C ASP A 608 15.03 -22.08 -5.24
N ILE A 609 15.79 -22.88 -6.00
CA ILE A 609 15.24 -23.85 -6.95
C ILE A 609 14.40 -24.88 -6.18
N ALA A 610 13.14 -25.05 -6.62
CA ALA A 610 12.17 -25.93 -5.96
C ALA A 610 11.99 -25.63 -4.46
N SER A 611 12.23 -24.39 -4.02
CA SER A 611 12.02 -23.95 -2.64
C SER A 611 10.55 -23.68 -2.34
N SER A 612 10.03 -24.20 -1.22
CA SER A 612 8.67 -23.94 -0.75
C SER A 612 8.44 -22.50 -0.27
N ARG A 613 9.49 -21.69 -0.21
CA ARG A 613 9.47 -20.27 0.20
C ARG A 613 9.34 -19.30 -0.97
N ARG A 614 9.37 -19.81 -2.21
CA ARG A 614 9.35 -19.00 -3.43
C ARG A 614 8.08 -19.21 -4.22
N LEU A 615 7.52 -18.11 -4.72
CA LEU A 615 6.30 -18.14 -5.53
C LEU A 615 6.53 -18.86 -6.86
N ALA A 616 7.67 -18.65 -7.51
CA ALA A 616 7.98 -19.32 -8.78
C ALA A 616 7.89 -20.85 -8.64
N SER A 617 8.45 -21.42 -7.57
CA SER A 617 8.34 -22.84 -7.25
C SER A 617 6.90 -23.25 -6.94
N ALA A 618 6.17 -22.42 -6.18
CA ALA A 618 4.77 -22.70 -5.86
C ALA A 618 3.88 -22.76 -7.12
N LEU A 619 4.22 -22.01 -8.17
CA LEU A 619 3.55 -22.00 -9.48
C LEU A 619 4.07 -23.07 -10.46
N GLY A 620 4.99 -23.94 -10.04
CA GLY A 620 5.61 -24.96 -10.91
C GLY A 620 6.69 -24.44 -11.86
N LEU A 621 7.04 -23.14 -11.78
CA LEU A 621 8.08 -22.48 -12.58
C LEU A 621 9.47 -22.63 -11.92
N ILE A 622 9.81 -23.87 -11.55
CA ILE A 622 10.95 -24.21 -10.66
C ILE A 622 12.32 -23.81 -11.19
N TRP A 623 12.45 -23.59 -12.51
CA TRP A 623 13.72 -23.27 -13.16
C TRP A 623 14.04 -21.78 -13.17
N LEU A 624 13.07 -20.88 -12.92
CA LEU A 624 13.32 -19.43 -12.94
C LEU A 624 14.49 -18.97 -12.02
N PRO A 625 14.64 -19.49 -10.79
CA PRO A 625 15.77 -19.10 -9.93
C PRO A 625 17.14 -19.49 -10.49
N LEU A 626 17.23 -20.57 -11.28
CA LEU A 626 18.48 -20.98 -11.94
C LEU A 626 18.93 -19.93 -12.97
N TRP A 627 17.97 -19.36 -13.70
CA TRP A 627 18.25 -18.30 -14.69
C TRP A 627 18.74 -17.02 -14.00
N GLU A 628 18.11 -16.65 -12.89
CA GLU A 628 18.54 -15.53 -12.03
C GLU A 628 19.97 -15.73 -11.53
N TYR A 629 20.25 -16.93 -10.99
CA TYR A 629 21.57 -17.29 -10.48
C TYR A 629 22.63 -17.23 -11.57
N ALA A 630 22.36 -17.80 -12.75
CA ALA A 630 23.29 -17.83 -13.86
C ALA A 630 23.59 -16.42 -14.39
N ARG A 631 22.57 -15.56 -14.57
CA ARG A 631 22.74 -14.16 -14.98
C ARG A 631 23.66 -13.42 -14.01
N ASP A 632 23.36 -13.50 -12.72
CA ASP A 632 24.15 -12.84 -11.68
C ASP A 632 25.58 -13.38 -11.64
N LYS A 633 25.77 -14.69 -11.79
CA LYS A 633 27.10 -15.30 -11.80
C LYS A 633 27.95 -14.81 -12.98
N ILE A 634 27.37 -14.74 -14.18
CA ILE A 634 28.02 -14.18 -15.37
C ILE A 634 28.41 -12.71 -15.14
N ALA A 635 27.49 -11.92 -14.58
CA ALA A 635 27.73 -10.52 -14.27
C ALA A 635 28.89 -10.35 -13.28
N GLU A 636 28.96 -11.17 -12.24
CA GLU A 636 30.04 -11.18 -11.24
C GLU A 636 31.39 -11.53 -11.87
N GLU A 637 31.43 -12.56 -12.70
CA GLU A 637 32.67 -12.96 -13.40
C GLU A 637 33.18 -11.85 -14.33
N LEU A 638 32.29 -11.20 -15.07
CA LEU A 638 32.65 -10.06 -15.93
C LEU A 638 33.07 -8.84 -15.12
N CYS A 639 32.45 -8.59 -13.96
CA CYS A 639 32.86 -7.57 -13.01
C CYS A 639 34.30 -7.81 -12.50
N GLU A 640 34.63 -9.07 -12.17
CA GLU A 640 35.97 -9.45 -11.71
C GLU A 640 37.02 -9.32 -12.81
N MET A 641 36.74 -9.82 -14.03
CA MET A 641 37.57 -9.54 -15.21
C MET A 641 37.69 -8.03 -15.48
N GLY A 642 36.64 -7.30 -15.15
CA GLY A 642 36.50 -5.86 -15.27
C GLY A 642 37.52 -5.04 -14.48
N ARG A 643 38.15 -5.63 -13.45
CA ARG A 643 39.23 -4.98 -12.70
C ARG A 643 40.44 -4.66 -13.58
N GLU A 644 40.64 -5.43 -14.64
CA GLU A 644 41.73 -5.25 -15.61
C GLU A 644 41.22 -4.78 -16.99
N ASN A 645 39.92 -4.88 -17.25
CA ASN A 645 39.29 -4.52 -18.52
C ASN A 645 37.97 -3.74 -18.31
N LEU A 646 38.02 -2.41 -18.45
CA LEU A 646 36.85 -1.54 -18.25
C LEU A 646 35.64 -1.88 -19.15
N PHE A 647 35.88 -2.48 -20.32
CA PHE A 647 34.81 -2.93 -21.20
C PHE A 647 34.09 -4.15 -20.62
N ALA A 648 34.82 -5.13 -20.07
CA ALA A 648 34.24 -6.28 -19.37
C ALA A 648 33.44 -5.83 -18.14
N TYR A 649 33.94 -4.83 -17.40
CA TYR A 649 33.21 -4.21 -16.27
C TYR A 649 31.85 -3.66 -16.71
N SER A 650 31.83 -2.91 -17.81
CA SER A 650 30.61 -2.30 -18.36
C SER A 650 29.61 -3.36 -18.86
N LEU A 651 30.11 -4.47 -19.39
CA LEU A 651 29.28 -5.63 -19.76
C LEU A 651 28.70 -6.33 -18.53
N GLY A 652 29.49 -6.51 -17.47
CA GLY A 652 29.02 -7.10 -16.21
C GLY A 652 27.85 -6.31 -15.61
N LEU A 653 27.95 -4.98 -15.57
CA LEU A 653 26.84 -4.13 -15.11
C LEU A 653 25.60 -4.25 -16.01
N ALA A 654 25.78 -4.32 -17.34
CA ALA A 654 24.68 -4.45 -18.28
C ALA A 654 23.93 -5.78 -18.08
N ILE A 655 24.67 -6.90 -18.06
CA ILE A 655 24.10 -8.24 -17.90
C ILE A 655 23.45 -8.42 -16.53
N GLY A 656 24.09 -7.94 -15.46
CA GLY A 656 23.48 -7.96 -14.13
C GLY A 656 22.17 -7.15 -14.07
N SER A 657 22.05 -6.12 -14.92
CA SER A 657 20.88 -5.25 -15.02
C SER A 657 19.81 -5.73 -15.99
N THR A 658 19.99 -6.86 -16.66
CA THR A 658 19.06 -7.45 -17.62
C THR A 658 17.85 -8.04 -16.88
N PRO A 659 16.63 -7.49 -17.04
CA PRO A 659 15.43 -8.15 -16.51
C PRO A 659 15.17 -9.45 -17.28
N LEU A 660 14.89 -10.54 -16.58
CA LEU A 660 14.58 -11.83 -17.20
C LEU A 660 13.07 -12.03 -17.41
N GLN A 661 12.27 -11.27 -16.68
CA GLN A 661 10.83 -11.21 -16.66
C GLN A 661 10.42 -9.81 -17.07
N VAL A 662 10.01 -9.69 -18.32
CA VAL A 662 9.70 -8.42 -18.99
C VAL A 662 8.17 -8.27 -19.00
N PRO A 663 7.57 -7.49 -18.09
CA PRO A 663 6.15 -7.15 -18.12
C PRO A 663 5.82 -6.19 -19.29
N TYR A 664 4.52 -5.98 -19.50
CA TYR A 664 3.95 -5.08 -20.51
C TYR A 664 4.35 -5.33 -21.97
N VAL A 665 4.66 -6.57 -22.36
CA VAL A 665 4.87 -6.95 -23.77
C VAL A 665 3.52 -7.00 -24.49
N PRO A 666 3.30 -6.25 -25.59
CA PRO A 666 2.01 -6.21 -26.27
C PRO A 666 1.69 -7.51 -27.03
N TRP A 667 0.41 -7.90 -27.07
CA TRP A 667 -0.07 -9.07 -27.82
C TRP A 667 -1.53 -8.92 -28.28
N SER A 668 -2.03 -9.89 -29.05
CA SER A 668 -3.34 -9.81 -29.71
C SER A 668 -4.55 -10.02 -28.79
N GLY A 669 -4.36 -10.55 -27.59
CA GLY A 669 -5.44 -10.99 -26.70
C GLY A 669 -6.05 -12.34 -27.08
N GLU A 670 -5.53 -13.03 -28.09
CA GLU A 670 -6.03 -14.32 -28.58
C GLU A 670 -5.23 -15.48 -28.00
N LEU A 671 -5.92 -16.44 -27.39
CA LEU A 671 -5.34 -17.66 -26.82
C LEU A 671 -5.83 -18.90 -27.58
N GLU A 672 -4.96 -19.90 -27.64
CA GLU A 672 -5.25 -21.23 -28.14
C GLU A 672 -5.10 -22.24 -27.01
N LEU A 673 -6.08 -23.14 -26.90
CA LEU A 673 -6.10 -24.18 -25.87
C LEU A 673 -5.16 -25.32 -26.26
N THR A 674 -4.24 -25.67 -25.37
CA THR A 674 -3.29 -26.76 -25.60
C THR A 674 -3.96 -28.13 -25.41
N ARG A 675 -3.22 -29.22 -25.66
CA ARG A 675 -3.69 -30.58 -25.35
C ARG A 675 -3.91 -30.78 -23.84
N GLU A 676 -3.04 -30.20 -23.02
CA GLU A 676 -3.11 -30.25 -21.56
C GLU A 676 -4.33 -29.49 -21.04
N GLY A 677 -4.59 -28.28 -21.56
CA GLY A 677 -5.77 -27.52 -21.20
C GLY A 677 -7.07 -28.25 -21.51
N LYS A 678 -7.15 -28.91 -22.68
CA LYS A 678 -8.29 -29.77 -23.04
C LYS A 678 -8.47 -30.94 -22.08
N ALA A 679 -7.37 -31.62 -21.70
CA ALA A 679 -7.41 -32.75 -20.78
C ALA A 679 -7.84 -32.34 -19.36
N LEU A 680 -7.53 -31.10 -18.96
CA LEU A 680 -7.95 -30.52 -17.68
C LEU A 680 -9.38 -29.96 -17.70
N GLY A 681 -10.09 -30.04 -18.82
CA GLY A 681 -11.46 -29.53 -18.96
C GLY A 681 -11.58 -28.01 -19.05
N TRP A 682 -10.48 -27.30 -19.31
CA TRP A 682 -10.52 -25.84 -19.49
C TRP A 682 -11.19 -25.46 -20.82
N SER A 683 -11.83 -24.30 -20.83
CA SER A 683 -12.45 -23.73 -22.02
C SER A 683 -12.04 -22.28 -22.21
N LEU A 684 -11.74 -21.91 -23.46
CA LEU A 684 -11.45 -20.55 -23.85
C LEU A 684 -12.70 -19.90 -24.45
N PRO A 685 -13.11 -18.72 -23.97
CA PRO A 685 -14.15 -17.95 -24.62
C PRO A 685 -13.73 -17.52 -26.04
N SER A 686 -14.71 -17.35 -26.93
CA SER A 686 -14.45 -17.06 -28.36
C SER A 686 -13.96 -15.63 -28.64
N GLU A 687 -14.23 -14.70 -27.73
CA GLU A 687 -13.83 -13.31 -27.89
C GLU A 687 -12.40 -13.08 -27.34
N PRO A 688 -11.63 -12.16 -27.92
CA PRO A 688 -10.28 -11.87 -27.45
C PRO A 688 -10.31 -11.14 -26.11
N ILE A 689 -9.25 -11.32 -25.34
CA ILE A 689 -8.99 -10.60 -24.10
C ILE A 689 -8.59 -9.16 -24.46
N VAL A 690 -9.26 -8.18 -23.87
CA VAL A 690 -8.94 -6.77 -24.06
C VAL A 690 -8.62 -6.16 -22.70
N ILE A 691 -7.39 -5.66 -22.55
CA ILE A 691 -6.93 -4.95 -21.36
C ILE A 691 -6.65 -3.50 -21.76
N PRO A 692 -7.19 -2.48 -21.08
CA PRO A 692 -6.87 -1.08 -21.36
C PRO A 692 -5.36 -0.90 -21.39
N ASN A 693 -4.79 -0.38 -22.49
CA ASN A 693 -3.35 -0.33 -22.69
C ASN A 693 -2.94 0.83 -23.61
N PRO A 694 -1.67 1.28 -23.57
CA PRO A 694 -1.23 2.44 -24.34
C PRO A 694 -0.92 2.08 -25.81
N TYR A 695 -0.97 0.80 -26.19
CA TYR A 695 -0.53 0.31 -27.50
C TYR A 695 -1.66 0.28 -28.53
N THR A 696 -2.92 0.06 -28.11
CA THR A 696 -4.07 -0.06 -29.01
C THR A 696 -4.25 1.18 -29.90
N GLY A 697 -3.96 2.38 -29.38
CA GLY A 697 -4.01 3.62 -30.15
C GLY A 697 -2.91 3.75 -31.21
N ILE A 698 -1.80 3.01 -31.06
CA ILE A 698 -0.66 3.00 -31.99
C ILE A 698 -0.81 1.85 -32.98
N ASN A 699 -1.22 0.68 -32.51
CA ASN A 699 -1.45 -0.51 -33.31
C ASN A 699 -2.68 -1.26 -32.79
N SER A 700 -3.76 -1.21 -33.58
CA SER A 700 -5.06 -1.81 -33.24
C SER A 700 -5.04 -3.34 -33.12
N LYS A 701 -3.97 -4.02 -33.56
CA LYS A 701 -3.79 -5.46 -33.35
C LYS A 701 -3.49 -5.79 -31.89
N TYR A 702 -2.90 -4.86 -31.14
CA TYR A 702 -2.58 -5.06 -29.74
C TYR A 702 -3.78 -4.70 -28.88
N LYS A 703 -4.40 -5.72 -28.29
CA LYS A 703 -5.59 -5.60 -27.44
C LYS A 703 -5.25 -5.73 -25.96
N ALA A 704 -4.08 -6.26 -25.65
CA ALA A 704 -3.63 -6.54 -24.30
C ALA A 704 -2.10 -6.54 -24.22
N TYR A 705 -1.58 -6.72 -23.01
CA TYR A 705 -0.15 -6.94 -22.73
C TYR A 705 0.04 -8.17 -21.85
N THR A 706 1.27 -8.66 -21.77
CA THR A 706 1.67 -9.87 -21.05
C THR A 706 3.07 -9.73 -20.49
N GLN A 707 3.46 -10.63 -19.60
CA GLN A 707 4.82 -10.82 -19.13
C GLN A 707 5.48 -11.94 -19.93
N VAL A 708 6.69 -11.70 -20.41
CA VAL A 708 7.55 -12.69 -21.06
C VAL A 708 8.75 -12.96 -20.16
N GLY A 709 9.17 -14.23 -20.08
CA GLY A 709 10.27 -14.68 -19.21
C GLY A 709 9.92 -15.93 -18.43
N TRP A 710 8.64 -16.15 -18.14
CA TRP A 710 8.18 -17.40 -17.51
C TRP A 710 8.45 -18.61 -18.43
N GLN A 711 8.56 -18.37 -19.75
CA GLN A 711 8.93 -19.36 -20.76
C GLN A 711 10.39 -19.83 -20.66
N LEU A 712 11.24 -19.21 -19.83
CA LEU A 712 12.64 -19.64 -19.69
C LEU A 712 12.75 -21.09 -19.17
N GLY A 713 11.78 -21.56 -18.39
CA GLY A 713 11.66 -22.97 -17.97
C GLY A 713 10.86 -23.86 -18.94
N ALA A 714 10.25 -23.28 -19.98
CA ALA A 714 9.41 -23.99 -20.94
C ALA A 714 10.23 -24.50 -22.15
N PRO A 715 9.67 -25.41 -22.97
CA PRO A 715 10.31 -25.89 -24.20
C PRO A 715 10.82 -24.76 -25.11
N SER A 716 11.98 -24.98 -25.74
CA SER A 716 12.64 -24.05 -26.67
C SER A 716 11.70 -23.48 -27.74
N ALA A 717 10.79 -24.29 -28.29
CA ALA A 717 9.83 -23.84 -29.29
C ALA A 717 8.93 -22.68 -28.79
N ILE A 718 8.53 -22.71 -27.52
CA ILE A 718 7.73 -21.66 -26.89
C ILE A 718 8.66 -20.49 -26.50
N ALA A 719 9.78 -20.78 -25.83
CA ALA A 719 10.71 -19.79 -25.32
C ALA A 719 11.26 -18.87 -26.43
N TYR A 720 11.79 -19.42 -27.52
CA TYR A 720 12.36 -18.61 -28.60
C TYR A 720 11.30 -17.82 -29.37
N THR A 721 10.10 -18.36 -29.53
CA THR A 721 9.00 -17.63 -30.20
C THR A 721 8.60 -16.41 -29.38
N ALA A 722 8.46 -16.56 -28.06
CA ALA A 722 8.16 -15.46 -27.15
C ALA A 722 9.28 -14.41 -27.11
N ILE A 723 10.55 -14.84 -26.99
CA ILE A 723 11.72 -13.93 -26.94
C ILE A 723 11.84 -13.13 -28.25
N ASN A 724 11.67 -13.78 -29.41
CA ASN A 724 11.71 -13.09 -30.71
C ASN A 724 10.56 -12.07 -30.86
N HIS A 725 9.36 -12.40 -30.37
CA HIS A 725 8.23 -11.46 -30.35
C HIS A 725 8.54 -10.24 -29.48
N THR A 726 9.11 -10.44 -28.29
CA THR A 726 9.51 -9.34 -27.41
C THR A 726 10.53 -8.42 -28.06
N GLY A 727 11.55 -8.96 -28.75
CA GLY A 727 12.51 -8.16 -29.51
C GLY A 727 11.86 -7.32 -30.60
N ASN A 728 10.88 -7.88 -31.33
CA ASN A 728 10.09 -7.14 -32.32
C ASN A 728 9.20 -6.04 -31.69
N ALA A 729 8.79 -6.22 -30.44
CA ALA A 729 7.94 -5.30 -29.68
C ALA A 729 8.75 -4.28 -28.84
N LYS A 730 10.09 -4.30 -28.91
CA LYS A 730 11.00 -3.49 -28.08
C LYS A 730 10.61 -2.03 -27.94
N GLY A 731 10.28 -1.34 -29.05
CA GLY A 731 9.90 0.08 -29.01
C GLY A 731 8.70 0.39 -28.11
N TYR A 732 7.75 -0.55 -27.98
CA TYR A 732 6.59 -0.41 -27.09
C TYR A 732 6.97 -0.68 -25.63
N VAL A 733 7.78 -1.71 -25.39
CA VAL A 733 8.27 -2.10 -24.06
C VAL A 733 9.12 -0.98 -23.46
N THR A 734 10.08 -0.44 -24.22
CA THR A 734 10.92 0.69 -23.78
C THR A 734 10.08 1.93 -23.42
N GLY A 735 8.94 2.14 -24.10
CA GLY A 735 7.99 3.21 -23.76
C GLY A 735 7.36 3.07 -22.36
N PHE A 736 7.05 1.85 -21.93
CA PHE A 736 6.55 1.56 -20.58
C PHE A 736 7.66 1.76 -19.54
N TYR A 737 8.82 1.18 -19.76
CA TYR A 737 9.94 1.25 -18.82
C TYR A 737 10.47 2.65 -18.59
N ASN A 738 10.34 3.55 -19.58
CA ASN A 738 10.60 4.98 -19.38
C ASN A 738 9.82 5.59 -18.21
N ARG A 739 8.57 5.14 -17.97
CA ARG A 739 7.75 5.60 -16.84
C ARG A 739 8.20 4.96 -15.52
N VAL A 740 8.58 3.69 -15.54
CA VAL A 740 9.19 3.01 -14.38
C VAL A 740 10.48 3.72 -13.97
N TYR A 741 11.29 4.17 -14.92
CA TYR A 741 12.49 4.96 -14.65
C TYR A 741 12.18 6.24 -13.92
N GLU A 742 11.16 6.98 -14.34
CA GLU A 742 10.77 8.22 -13.65
C GLU A 742 10.37 7.95 -12.19
N ILE A 743 9.68 6.84 -11.92
CA ILE A 743 9.35 6.41 -10.54
C ILE A 743 10.63 6.06 -9.77
N VAL A 744 11.53 5.27 -10.36
CA VAL A 744 12.79 4.84 -9.72
C VAL A 744 13.71 6.02 -9.44
N GLU A 745 13.88 6.95 -10.39
CA GLU A 745 14.72 8.14 -10.21
C GLU A 745 14.16 9.05 -9.12
N ASN A 746 12.84 9.22 -9.06
CA ASN A 746 12.18 9.98 -8.01
C ASN A 746 12.34 9.33 -6.63
N ALA A 747 12.15 8.01 -6.54
CA ALA A 747 12.30 7.25 -5.30
C ALA A 747 13.75 7.19 -4.80
N THR A 748 14.72 7.07 -5.71
CA THR A 748 16.15 6.91 -5.35
C THR A 748 16.94 8.23 -5.31
N GLY A 749 16.40 9.31 -5.89
CA GLY A 749 17.11 10.58 -6.08
C GLY A 749 18.29 10.50 -7.06
N ARG A 750 18.43 9.40 -7.82
CA ARG A 750 19.53 9.18 -8.76
C ARG A 750 19.05 9.33 -10.20
N ARG A 751 19.88 9.93 -11.06
CA ARG A 751 19.65 9.96 -12.51
C ARG A 751 20.19 8.66 -13.12
N LEU A 752 19.30 7.76 -13.51
CA LEU A 752 19.59 6.39 -13.95
C LEU A 752 19.00 6.07 -15.33
N ARG A 753 18.13 6.93 -15.87
CA ARG A 753 17.32 6.68 -17.07
C ARG A 753 18.12 6.27 -18.31
N GLU A 754 19.22 6.97 -18.61
CA GLU A 754 20.04 6.68 -19.81
C GLU A 754 20.66 5.29 -19.74
N ASN A 755 21.30 4.95 -18.62
CA ASN A 755 21.90 3.64 -18.39
C ASN A 755 20.85 2.54 -18.44
N LEU A 756 19.73 2.77 -17.74
CA LEU A 756 18.63 1.81 -17.67
C LEU A 756 18.01 1.51 -19.04
N THR A 757 17.79 2.54 -19.85
CA THR A 757 17.28 2.38 -21.23
C THR A 757 18.27 1.56 -22.06
N GLY A 758 19.56 1.86 -21.98
CA GLY A 758 20.60 1.13 -22.70
C GLY A 758 20.70 -0.35 -22.29
N TYR A 759 20.54 -0.68 -21.01
CA TYR A 759 20.55 -2.07 -20.53
C TYR A 759 19.31 -2.83 -20.96
N LEU A 760 18.13 -2.23 -20.83
CA LEU A 760 16.90 -2.84 -21.32
C LEU A 760 16.97 -3.09 -22.83
N ASP A 761 17.50 -2.14 -23.59
CA ASP A 761 17.62 -2.30 -25.03
C ASP A 761 18.48 -3.50 -25.42
N LYS A 762 19.60 -3.75 -24.73
CA LYS A 762 20.44 -4.94 -24.96
C LYS A 762 19.77 -6.23 -24.51
N ALA A 763 19.08 -6.18 -23.38
CA ALA A 763 18.29 -7.29 -22.84
C ALA A 763 17.30 -7.83 -23.88
N LEU A 764 16.54 -6.92 -24.51
CA LEU A 764 15.51 -7.22 -25.49
C LEU A 764 16.08 -7.59 -26.87
N ASP A 765 17.29 -7.16 -27.21
CA ASP A 765 17.92 -7.45 -28.52
C ASP A 765 18.53 -8.85 -28.59
N HIS A 766 19.31 -9.25 -27.58
CA HIS A 766 20.03 -10.53 -27.64
C HIS A 766 20.33 -11.18 -26.28
N GLU A 767 20.52 -10.43 -25.18
CA GLU A 767 21.09 -11.02 -23.95
C GLU A 767 20.21 -12.12 -23.34
N ILE A 768 18.88 -11.93 -23.27
CA ILE A 768 17.94 -12.96 -22.78
C ILE A 768 18.01 -14.21 -23.66
N ARG A 769 18.10 -14.02 -24.99
CA ARG A 769 18.19 -15.13 -25.95
C ARG A 769 19.51 -15.89 -25.83
N ASP A 770 20.62 -15.17 -25.64
CA ASP A 770 21.96 -15.76 -25.58
C ASP A 770 22.14 -16.52 -24.26
N LEU A 771 21.61 -15.97 -23.15
CA LEU A 771 21.52 -16.68 -21.87
C LEU A 771 20.67 -17.95 -22.02
N ARG A 772 19.44 -17.84 -22.58
CA ARG A 772 18.54 -18.97 -22.83
C ARG A 772 19.22 -20.09 -23.63
N ARG A 773 19.94 -19.71 -24.68
CA ARG A 773 20.66 -20.66 -25.53
C ARG A 773 21.84 -21.31 -24.82
N GLY A 774 22.61 -20.56 -24.03
CA GLY A 774 23.79 -21.07 -23.34
C GLY A 774 23.45 -22.17 -22.32
N LEU A 775 22.40 -21.97 -21.53
CA LEU A 775 21.95 -22.93 -20.53
C LEU A 775 21.19 -24.12 -21.12
N ALA A 776 20.39 -23.92 -22.17
CA ALA A 776 19.70 -25.02 -22.85
C ALA A 776 20.65 -26.00 -23.54
N ARG A 777 21.81 -25.50 -23.98
CA ARG A 777 22.90 -26.28 -24.60
C ARG A 777 23.93 -26.77 -23.59
N ALA A 778 23.62 -26.68 -22.30
CA ALA A 778 24.57 -27.06 -21.27
C ALA A 778 24.94 -28.54 -21.37
N GLU A 779 26.17 -28.81 -20.99
CA GLU A 779 26.65 -30.15 -20.71
C GLU A 779 26.39 -30.46 -19.23
N ILE A 780 25.65 -31.53 -18.96
CA ILE A 780 25.31 -31.94 -17.59
C ILE A 780 26.08 -33.22 -17.24
N VAL A 781 26.75 -33.20 -16.10
CA VAL A 781 27.40 -34.37 -15.49
C VAL A 781 26.93 -34.44 -14.05
N GLU A 782 26.26 -35.53 -13.68
CA GLU A 782 25.63 -35.68 -12.36
C GLU A 782 24.69 -34.49 -12.04
N ASN A 783 25.01 -33.70 -11.02
CA ASN A 783 24.29 -32.50 -10.59
C ASN A 783 24.96 -31.19 -11.05
N SER A 784 25.97 -31.26 -11.91
CA SER A 784 26.72 -30.10 -12.40
C SER A 784 26.36 -29.75 -13.85
N ILE A 785 25.97 -28.49 -14.05
CA ILE A 785 25.59 -27.89 -15.32
C ILE A 785 26.74 -26.99 -15.80
N LYS A 786 27.33 -27.35 -16.93
CA LYS A 786 28.37 -26.57 -17.61
C LYS A 786 27.77 -25.88 -18.84
N ALA A 787 27.61 -24.56 -18.76
CA ALA A 787 27.03 -23.74 -19.81
C ALA A 787 28.09 -22.87 -20.49
N LEU A 788 27.98 -22.70 -21.81
CA LEU A 788 28.81 -21.78 -22.60
C LEU A 788 27.94 -20.65 -23.14
N VAL A 789 28.05 -19.47 -22.55
CA VAL A 789 27.22 -18.30 -22.89
C VAL A 789 28.00 -17.37 -23.84
N ASP A 790 27.35 -16.97 -24.92
CA ASP A 790 27.91 -15.99 -25.85
C ASP A 790 27.74 -14.59 -25.28
N ILE A 791 28.82 -13.81 -25.20
CA ILE A 791 28.83 -12.44 -24.69
C ILE A 791 29.25 -11.50 -25.82
N PRO A 792 28.27 -10.92 -26.56
CA PRO A 792 28.58 -10.02 -27.66
C PRO A 792 29.47 -8.84 -27.23
N GLY A 793 30.53 -8.62 -28.01
CA GLY A 793 31.55 -7.61 -27.73
C GLY A 793 32.80 -8.13 -27.03
N LEU A 794 32.73 -9.23 -26.27
CA LEU A 794 33.93 -9.84 -25.66
C LEU A 794 34.74 -10.67 -26.69
N GLY A 795 34.08 -11.16 -27.74
CA GLY A 795 34.69 -11.99 -28.77
C GLY A 795 35.01 -13.43 -28.32
N ALA A 796 34.55 -13.82 -27.14
CA ALA A 796 34.74 -15.14 -26.55
C ALA A 796 33.44 -15.59 -25.86
N LYS A 797 33.30 -16.91 -25.66
CA LYS A 797 32.23 -17.48 -24.84
C LYS A 797 32.70 -17.56 -23.39
N LEU A 798 31.82 -17.22 -22.46
CA LEU A 798 32.05 -17.39 -21.04
C LEU A 798 31.57 -18.78 -20.61
N GLU A 799 32.42 -19.51 -19.89
CA GLU A 799 32.07 -20.79 -19.29
C GLU A 799 31.53 -20.57 -17.88
N VAL A 800 30.33 -21.06 -17.62
CA VAL A 800 29.67 -21.00 -16.31
C VAL A 800 29.44 -22.42 -15.82
N ASN A 801 30.00 -22.74 -14.66
CA ASN A 801 29.82 -24.03 -14.01
C ASN A 801 28.90 -23.87 -12.79
N ILE A 802 27.76 -24.55 -12.82
CA ILE A 802 26.71 -24.47 -11.79
C ILE A 802 26.52 -25.86 -11.20
N THR A 803 26.82 -26.04 -9.92
CA THR A 803 26.55 -27.29 -9.20
C THR A 803 25.27 -27.14 -8.39
N ILE A 804 24.27 -27.96 -8.70
CA ILE A 804 23.01 -28.02 -7.94
C ILE A 804 23.27 -28.84 -6.67
N PRO A 805 23.00 -28.31 -5.46
CA PRO A 805 23.13 -29.07 -4.22
C PRO A 805 22.27 -30.34 -4.25
N GLU A 806 22.76 -31.42 -3.64
CA GLU A 806 22.10 -32.73 -3.70
C GLU A 806 20.66 -32.72 -3.16
N ASP A 807 20.41 -31.96 -2.10
CA ASP A 807 19.07 -31.81 -1.53
C ASP A 807 18.11 -31.04 -2.46
N VAL A 808 18.63 -30.06 -3.21
CA VAL A 808 17.89 -29.31 -4.24
C VAL A 808 17.62 -30.23 -5.43
N TYR A 809 18.63 -30.97 -5.89
CA TYR A 809 18.53 -31.90 -7.01
C TYR A 809 17.43 -32.93 -6.77
N ARG A 810 17.45 -33.59 -5.59
CA ARG A 810 16.42 -34.53 -5.18
C ARG A 810 15.02 -33.90 -5.08
N ARG A 811 14.91 -32.66 -4.59
CA ARG A 811 13.60 -31.96 -4.60
C ARG A 811 13.08 -31.80 -6.02
N VAL A 812 13.92 -31.35 -6.95
CA VAL A 812 13.55 -31.14 -8.36
C VAL A 812 13.08 -32.43 -9.03
N THR A 813 13.75 -33.57 -8.76
CA THR A 813 13.41 -34.87 -9.36
C THR A 813 12.11 -35.47 -8.82
N GLN A 814 11.70 -35.07 -7.61
CA GLN A 814 10.46 -35.51 -6.96
C GLN A 814 9.23 -34.65 -7.31
N LEU A 815 9.40 -33.58 -8.11
CA LEU A 815 8.31 -32.72 -8.58
C LEU A 815 7.87 -33.10 -9.99
N MET A 816 6.61 -32.81 -10.30
CA MET A 816 6.08 -32.86 -11.65
C MET A 816 6.33 -31.54 -12.39
N PRO A 817 6.42 -31.54 -13.73
CA PRO A 817 6.50 -30.32 -14.52
C PRO A 817 5.17 -29.55 -14.50
N LEU A 818 5.29 -28.23 -14.71
CA LEU A 818 4.22 -27.30 -15.04
C LEU A 818 3.39 -27.78 -16.23
N LYS A 819 2.07 -27.53 -16.21
CA LYS A 819 1.19 -27.68 -17.38
C LYS A 819 0.83 -26.33 -17.98
N ILE A 820 0.85 -26.24 -19.31
CA ILE A 820 0.46 -25.03 -20.04
C ILE A 820 -0.95 -25.23 -20.57
N VAL A 821 -1.93 -24.53 -20.03
CA VAL A 821 -3.34 -24.66 -20.41
C VAL A 821 -3.63 -24.00 -21.75
N ALA A 822 -3.14 -22.77 -21.92
CA ALA A 822 -3.39 -21.98 -23.12
C ALA A 822 -2.18 -21.11 -23.45
N LEU A 823 -1.98 -20.84 -24.74
CA LEU A 823 -0.90 -20.01 -25.27
C LEU A 823 -1.41 -19.07 -26.34
N SER A 824 -0.83 -17.88 -26.45
CA SER A 824 -1.02 -17.05 -27.62
C SER A 824 -0.30 -17.66 -28.84
N PRO A 825 -0.73 -17.35 -30.08
CA PRO A 825 -0.09 -17.89 -31.29
C PRO A 825 1.42 -17.61 -31.40
N ASN A 826 1.90 -16.53 -30.77
CA ASN A 826 3.31 -16.15 -30.70
C ASN A 826 4.02 -16.61 -29.40
N GLY A 827 3.38 -17.43 -28.57
CA GLY A 827 3.92 -17.96 -27.32
C GLY A 827 4.18 -16.93 -26.21
N ALA A 828 3.88 -15.65 -26.44
CA ALA A 828 4.20 -14.56 -25.51
C ALA A 828 3.29 -14.54 -24.27
N ALA A 829 2.01 -14.85 -24.45
CA ALA A 829 1.04 -14.93 -23.36
C ALA A 829 0.61 -16.38 -23.12
N GLY A 830 0.29 -16.70 -21.88
CA GLY A 830 -0.20 -18.02 -21.52
C GLY A 830 -0.91 -18.08 -20.18
N ILE A 831 -1.62 -19.19 -20.01
CA ILE A 831 -2.21 -19.62 -18.74
C ILE A 831 -1.53 -20.93 -18.38
N THR A 832 -0.95 -21.01 -17.20
CA THR A 832 -0.26 -22.21 -16.73
C THR A 832 -0.84 -22.66 -15.40
N VAL A 833 -0.76 -23.96 -15.15
CA VAL A 833 -1.28 -24.54 -13.91
C VAL A 833 -0.33 -25.55 -13.31
N TYR A 834 -0.38 -25.65 -11.99
CA TYR A 834 0.40 -26.58 -11.20
C TYR A 834 -0.49 -27.27 -10.18
N ASP A 835 -0.51 -28.60 -10.17
CA ASP A 835 -1.41 -29.40 -9.34
C ASP A 835 -0.60 -30.39 -8.51
N VAL A 836 -0.47 -30.12 -7.21
CA VAL A 836 0.28 -30.93 -6.25
C VAL A 836 -0.68 -31.94 -5.61
N TYR A 837 -1.28 -32.81 -6.42
CA TYR A 837 -2.30 -33.78 -5.96
C TYR A 837 -1.72 -35.01 -5.26
N TRP A 838 -0.40 -35.18 -5.29
CA TRP A 838 0.30 -36.34 -4.71
C TRP A 838 0.69 -36.16 -3.24
N ASP A 839 0.58 -34.94 -2.68
CA ASP A 839 0.94 -34.66 -1.30
C ASP A 839 -0.33 -34.49 -0.44
N PRO A 840 -0.66 -35.46 0.44
CA PRO A 840 -1.88 -35.40 1.23
C PRO A 840 -1.83 -34.35 2.37
N TYR A 841 -0.66 -33.81 2.72
CA TYR A 841 -0.48 -32.88 3.83
C TYR A 841 -0.21 -31.45 3.37
N TYR A 842 0.44 -31.29 2.21
CA TYR A 842 0.86 -29.99 1.70
C TYR A 842 0.50 -29.76 0.22
N GLY A 843 -0.44 -30.55 -0.31
CA GLY A 843 -0.91 -30.41 -1.69
C GLY A 843 -1.82 -29.19 -1.90
N TYR A 844 -1.79 -28.63 -3.10
CA TYR A 844 -2.58 -27.47 -3.50
C TYR A 844 -2.67 -27.38 -5.03
N ARG A 845 -3.50 -26.45 -5.53
CA ARG A 845 -3.57 -26.09 -6.94
C ARG A 845 -3.17 -24.64 -7.15
N ALA A 846 -2.41 -24.39 -8.21
CA ALA A 846 -1.95 -23.06 -8.56
C ALA A 846 -2.22 -22.73 -10.04
N VAL A 847 -2.61 -21.48 -10.30
CA VAL A 847 -2.82 -20.93 -11.64
C VAL A 847 -1.95 -19.69 -11.80
N TYR A 848 -1.31 -19.54 -12.96
CA TYR A 848 -0.59 -18.33 -13.33
C TYR A 848 -1.12 -17.78 -14.66
N PHE A 849 -1.50 -16.50 -14.64
CA PHE A 849 -1.80 -15.73 -15.82
C PHE A 849 -0.61 -14.82 -16.13
N SER A 850 -0.04 -14.94 -17.33
CA SER A 850 1.05 -14.04 -17.72
C SER A 850 0.57 -12.61 -18.05
N PHE A 851 -0.74 -12.39 -18.14
CA PHE A 851 -1.40 -11.11 -18.46
C PHE A 851 -2.36 -10.71 -17.34
N GLU A 852 -2.68 -9.41 -17.27
CA GLU A 852 -3.44 -8.78 -16.18
C GLU A 852 -4.94 -9.00 -16.42
N VAL A 853 -5.37 -10.24 -16.25
CA VAL A 853 -6.73 -10.71 -16.57
C VAL A 853 -7.80 -9.91 -15.85
N GLU A 854 -7.53 -9.47 -14.62
CA GLU A 854 -8.37 -8.65 -13.75
C GLU A 854 -8.60 -7.23 -14.28
N ALA A 855 -7.66 -6.68 -15.05
CA ALA A 855 -7.84 -5.39 -15.72
C ALA A 855 -8.63 -5.51 -17.04
N GLY A 856 -8.95 -6.73 -17.49
CA GLY A 856 -9.63 -6.93 -18.75
C GLY A 856 -11.10 -6.54 -18.74
N VAL A 857 -11.56 -5.94 -19.84
CA VAL A 857 -12.92 -5.37 -19.98
C VAL A 857 -13.88 -6.25 -20.77
N THR A 858 -13.43 -7.42 -21.24
CA THR A 858 -14.27 -8.39 -21.96
C THR A 858 -14.77 -9.49 -21.03
N ASN A 859 -15.87 -10.14 -21.42
CA ASN A 859 -16.40 -11.30 -20.70
C ASN A 859 -15.41 -12.47 -20.70
N SER A 860 -14.46 -12.55 -21.65
CA SER A 860 -13.34 -13.48 -21.60
C SER A 860 -12.54 -13.41 -20.31
N SER A 861 -12.21 -12.21 -19.85
CA SER A 861 -11.47 -12.02 -18.59
C SER A 861 -12.26 -12.51 -17.39
N LYS A 862 -13.55 -12.18 -17.34
CA LYS A 862 -14.48 -12.65 -16.30
C LYS A 862 -14.52 -14.18 -16.24
N VAL A 863 -14.78 -14.83 -17.36
CA VAL A 863 -14.91 -16.31 -17.44
C VAL A 863 -13.60 -17.00 -17.06
N LEU A 864 -12.46 -16.49 -17.53
CA LEU A 864 -11.15 -17.07 -17.21
C LEU A 864 -10.80 -16.93 -15.72
N LEU A 865 -11.08 -15.77 -15.11
CA LEU A 865 -10.88 -15.57 -13.67
C LEU A 865 -11.76 -16.49 -12.83
N GLN A 866 -13.05 -16.59 -13.16
CA GLN A 866 -13.96 -17.48 -12.45
C GLN A 866 -13.55 -18.94 -12.60
N GLN A 867 -13.19 -19.38 -13.81
CA GLN A 867 -12.72 -20.75 -14.07
C GLN A 867 -11.43 -21.09 -13.32
N ALA A 868 -10.51 -20.13 -13.20
CA ALA A 868 -9.29 -20.31 -12.42
C ALA A 868 -9.57 -20.51 -10.93
N ILE A 869 -10.51 -19.75 -10.36
CA ILE A 869 -10.93 -19.89 -8.96
C ILE A 869 -11.62 -21.24 -8.74
N GLU A 870 -12.56 -21.62 -9.62
CA GLU A 870 -13.25 -22.92 -9.59
C GLU A 870 -12.21 -24.04 -9.57
N TRP A 871 -11.29 -24.05 -10.55
CA TRP A 871 -10.27 -25.10 -10.66
C TRP A 871 -9.31 -25.14 -9.47
N ALA A 872 -8.83 -23.97 -8.99
CA ALA A 872 -7.87 -23.88 -7.90
C ALA A 872 -8.47 -24.25 -6.53
N SER A 873 -9.77 -24.01 -6.32
CA SER A 873 -10.46 -24.32 -5.06
C SER A 873 -10.72 -25.82 -4.84
N GLU A 874 -10.68 -26.62 -5.90
CA GLU A 874 -11.08 -28.03 -5.89
C GLU A 874 -9.90 -29.02 -5.76
N TRP A 875 -8.81 -28.63 -5.09
CA TRP A 875 -7.71 -29.57 -4.83
C TRP A 875 -8.20 -30.82 -4.09
N LYS A 876 -7.73 -31.99 -4.53
CA LYS A 876 -8.00 -33.30 -3.93
C LYS A 876 -6.76 -34.18 -4.06
N PHE A 877 -6.43 -34.91 -3.01
CA PHE A 877 -5.42 -35.97 -3.07
C PHE A 877 -5.89 -37.09 -4.01
N VAL A 878 -5.02 -37.52 -4.93
CA VAL A 878 -5.29 -38.62 -5.86
C VAL A 878 -4.33 -39.77 -5.57
N LEU A 879 -4.87 -40.82 -4.94
CA LEU A 879 -4.13 -42.04 -4.65
C LEU A 879 -3.73 -42.75 -5.96
N GLU A 880 -2.54 -43.36 -5.97
CA GLU A 880 -2.05 -44.22 -7.08
C GLU A 880 -1.86 -43.55 -8.45
N ALA A 881 -2.05 -42.23 -8.57
CA ALA A 881 -1.80 -41.53 -9.84
C ALA A 881 -0.29 -41.39 -10.17
N THR A 882 0.55 -41.24 -9.16
CA THR A 882 2.02 -41.16 -9.29
C THR A 882 2.71 -41.95 -8.20
N ASP A 883 3.95 -42.37 -8.45
CA ASP A 883 4.80 -43.05 -7.50
C ASP A 883 6.26 -42.55 -7.62
N LEU A 884 7.12 -42.98 -6.69
CA LEU A 884 8.56 -42.67 -6.72
C LEU A 884 9.36 -43.88 -7.21
N ILE A 885 10.23 -43.67 -8.20
CA ILE A 885 11.24 -44.64 -8.61
C ILE A 885 12.42 -44.52 -7.63
N ASN A 886 12.70 -45.60 -6.88
CA ASN A 886 13.79 -45.69 -5.90
C ASN A 886 13.87 -44.48 -4.93
N ASP A 887 12.72 -43.95 -4.50
CA ASP A 887 12.61 -42.74 -3.65
C ASP A 887 13.25 -41.45 -4.23
N GLU A 888 13.68 -41.45 -5.49
CA GLU A 888 14.44 -40.35 -6.10
C GLU A 888 13.65 -39.54 -7.13
N MET A 889 12.85 -40.20 -8.00
CA MET A 889 12.14 -39.51 -9.08
C MET A 889 10.64 -39.81 -9.08
N ARG A 890 9.81 -38.77 -9.18
CA ARG A 890 8.36 -38.91 -9.31
C ARG A 890 7.95 -39.14 -10.76
N ALA A 891 7.11 -40.15 -10.99
CA ALA A 891 6.55 -40.46 -12.31
C ALA A 891 5.10 -40.95 -12.19
N PRO A 892 4.30 -40.91 -13.30
CA PRO A 892 3.01 -41.56 -13.35
C PRO A 892 3.16 -43.05 -13.02
N LYS A 893 2.20 -43.63 -12.29
CA LYS A 893 2.32 -45.02 -11.82
C LYS A 893 2.54 -46.02 -12.96
N GLU A 894 1.87 -45.82 -14.09
CA GLU A 894 2.07 -46.64 -15.30
C GLU A 894 3.52 -46.64 -15.83
N VAL A 895 4.26 -45.53 -15.65
CA VAL A 895 5.68 -45.42 -16.05
C VAL A 895 6.57 -46.09 -15.01
N VAL A 896 6.24 -45.97 -13.72
CA VAL A 896 6.97 -46.64 -12.63
C VAL A 896 6.85 -48.15 -12.77
N ASP A 897 5.63 -48.67 -12.88
CA ASP A 897 5.37 -50.11 -13.02
C ASP A 897 6.07 -50.66 -14.28
N ALA A 898 5.98 -49.94 -15.42
CA ALA A 898 6.68 -50.33 -16.65
C ALA A 898 8.21 -50.30 -16.51
N PHE A 899 8.77 -49.34 -15.77
CA PHE A 899 10.20 -49.26 -15.51
C PHE A 899 10.67 -50.41 -14.63
N GLU A 900 9.95 -50.69 -13.54
CA GLU A 900 10.26 -51.77 -12.61
C GLU A 900 10.19 -53.14 -13.27
N ASP A 901 9.15 -53.39 -14.07
CA ASP A 901 9.01 -54.63 -14.86
C ASP A 901 10.20 -54.82 -15.80
N LEU A 902 10.63 -53.75 -16.46
CA LEU A 902 11.72 -53.81 -17.43
C LEU A 902 13.07 -54.01 -16.73
N VAL A 903 13.32 -53.30 -15.63
CA VAL A 903 14.51 -53.52 -14.79
C VAL A 903 14.52 -54.94 -14.26
N TRP A 904 13.40 -55.46 -13.73
CA TRP A 904 13.29 -56.83 -13.24
C TRP A 904 13.60 -57.87 -14.32
N SER A 905 13.07 -57.69 -15.54
CA SER A 905 13.37 -58.57 -16.68
C SER A 905 14.81 -58.49 -17.19
N THR A 906 15.55 -57.46 -16.77
CA THR A 906 16.94 -57.19 -17.15
C THR A 906 17.91 -57.56 -16.02
N ARG A 907 17.41 -57.95 -14.83
CA ARG A 907 18.23 -58.35 -13.68
C ARG A 907 19.05 -59.60 -14.02
N GLY A 908 20.36 -59.50 -13.88
CA GLY A 908 21.28 -60.61 -14.11
C GLY A 908 22.77 -60.24 -14.01
N GLY A 909 23.18 -58.99 -14.19
CA GLY A 909 24.60 -58.58 -14.07
C GLY A 909 24.88 -57.46 -13.07
N THR A 910 26.11 -56.93 -13.09
CA THR A 910 26.60 -55.87 -12.20
C THR A 910 25.92 -54.54 -12.52
N ILE A 911 25.36 -53.87 -11.51
CA ILE A 911 24.81 -52.52 -11.63
C ILE A 911 25.95 -51.54 -11.84
N LEU A 912 25.86 -50.76 -12.92
CA LEU A 912 26.84 -49.74 -13.30
C LEU A 912 26.36 -48.32 -12.94
N TYR A 913 25.04 -48.08 -12.95
CA TYR A 913 24.43 -46.79 -12.62
C TYR A 913 22.96 -47.00 -12.22
N ASP A 914 22.49 -46.25 -11.22
CA ASP A 914 21.10 -46.33 -10.72
C ASP A 914 20.75 -45.03 -10.00
N SER A 915 20.28 -44.01 -10.76
CA SER A 915 19.92 -42.71 -10.17
C SER A 915 19.07 -41.83 -11.11
N ALA A 916 18.40 -40.84 -10.51
CA ALA A 916 17.73 -39.77 -11.23
C ALA A 916 18.71 -38.81 -11.92
N VAL A 917 18.31 -38.32 -13.09
CA VAL A 917 19.11 -37.40 -13.93
C VAL A 917 18.27 -36.26 -14.49
N LEU A 918 18.94 -35.19 -14.92
CA LEU A 918 18.35 -34.08 -15.66
C LEU A 918 18.82 -34.11 -17.12
N LEU A 919 17.89 -34.28 -18.05
CA LEU A 919 18.18 -34.29 -19.49
C LEU A 919 17.97 -32.88 -20.08
N PRO A 920 18.99 -32.27 -20.70
CA PRO A 920 18.83 -30.98 -21.38
C PRO A 920 18.18 -31.14 -22.75
N GLU A 921 17.48 -30.11 -23.21
CA GLU A 921 16.78 -30.13 -24.51
C GLU A 921 17.67 -29.95 -25.74
N GLU A 922 18.66 -29.05 -25.70
CA GLU A 922 19.57 -28.76 -26.83
C GLU A 922 21.01 -29.22 -26.55
N GLY A 923 21.30 -29.57 -25.29
CA GLY A 923 22.60 -29.97 -24.79
C GLY A 923 22.77 -31.48 -24.71
N VAL A 924 23.62 -31.92 -23.79
CA VAL A 924 23.83 -33.35 -23.49
C VAL A 924 24.05 -33.58 -22.01
N TYR A 925 23.37 -34.59 -21.46
CA TYR A 925 23.77 -35.25 -20.24
C TYR A 925 24.82 -36.31 -20.58
N LYS A 926 25.99 -36.29 -19.90
CA LYS A 926 27.06 -37.25 -20.12
C LYS A 926 27.13 -38.26 -18.98
N LEU A 927 26.79 -39.51 -19.29
CA LEU A 927 27.00 -40.64 -18.40
C LEU A 927 28.33 -41.30 -18.73
N ALA A 928 29.23 -41.41 -17.75
CA ALA A 928 30.49 -42.13 -17.89
C ALA A 928 30.42 -43.49 -17.17
N LEU A 929 30.41 -44.58 -17.94
CA LEU A 929 30.39 -45.94 -17.41
C LEU A 929 31.79 -46.54 -17.43
N ASN A 930 32.26 -47.03 -16.29
CA ASN A 930 33.57 -47.69 -16.18
C ASN A 930 33.45 -49.19 -16.46
N ILE A 931 33.99 -49.64 -17.59
CA ILE A 931 33.84 -51.01 -18.08
C ILE A 931 35.18 -51.75 -18.02
N THR A 932 35.22 -52.88 -17.32
CA THR A 932 36.46 -53.64 -17.08
C THR A 932 36.80 -54.64 -18.18
N GLU A 933 35.81 -55.11 -18.93
CA GLU A 933 35.97 -56.07 -20.03
C GLU A 933 34.89 -55.87 -21.12
N PRO A 934 35.14 -56.28 -22.37
CA PRO A 934 34.14 -56.17 -23.44
C PRO A 934 32.85 -56.90 -23.05
N THR A 935 31.72 -56.20 -23.05
CA THR A 935 30.47 -56.71 -22.49
C THR A 935 29.25 -56.04 -23.11
N ASN A 936 28.10 -56.70 -22.97
CA ASN A 936 26.79 -56.13 -23.30
C ASN A 936 26.25 -55.41 -22.06
N ILE A 937 25.81 -54.17 -22.25
CA ILE A 937 25.20 -53.34 -21.21
C ILE A 937 23.77 -53.04 -21.64
N THR A 938 22.84 -53.18 -20.71
CA THR A 938 21.49 -52.67 -20.88
C THR A 938 21.31 -51.40 -20.07
N ILE A 939 20.74 -50.38 -20.70
CA ILE A 939 20.35 -49.11 -20.08
C ILE A 939 18.84 -48.98 -20.19
N VAL A 940 18.17 -48.82 -19.06
CA VAL A 940 16.73 -48.56 -18.95
C VAL A 940 16.54 -47.13 -18.46
N ILE A 941 15.69 -46.38 -19.14
CA ILE A 941 15.49 -44.95 -18.93
C ILE A 941 14.00 -44.68 -18.75
N ALA A 942 13.56 -44.31 -17.56
CA ALA A 942 12.24 -43.72 -17.38
C ALA A 942 12.29 -42.23 -17.70
N HIS A 943 11.49 -41.78 -18.66
CA HIS A 943 11.43 -40.39 -19.10
C HIS A 943 9.96 -39.91 -19.15
N PRO A 944 9.27 -39.87 -18.00
CA PRO A 944 7.81 -39.74 -17.93
C PRO A 944 7.26 -38.49 -18.65
N TRP A 945 8.04 -37.42 -18.67
CA TRP A 945 7.63 -36.11 -19.18
C TRP A 945 8.09 -35.85 -20.62
N SER A 946 8.99 -36.66 -21.17
CA SER A 946 9.46 -36.52 -22.54
C SER A 946 8.91 -37.63 -23.43
N SER A 947 8.48 -37.28 -24.64
CA SER A 947 8.06 -38.27 -25.63
C SER A 947 9.21 -39.09 -26.20
N LYS A 948 10.46 -38.60 -26.07
CA LYS A 948 11.62 -39.21 -26.73
C LYS A 948 12.92 -38.80 -26.07
N VAL A 949 13.81 -39.77 -25.88
CA VAL A 949 15.22 -39.53 -25.49
C VAL A 949 16.14 -39.81 -26.66
N ASN A 950 17.03 -38.86 -26.98
CA ASN A 950 18.07 -38.96 -28.00
C ASN A 950 19.37 -39.44 -27.35
N ILE A 951 20.01 -40.47 -27.92
CA ILE A 951 21.14 -41.15 -27.30
C ILE A 951 22.25 -41.38 -28.32
N THR A 952 23.47 -41.07 -27.92
CA THR A 952 24.69 -41.37 -28.67
C THR A 952 25.73 -41.97 -27.74
N VAL A 953 26.56 -42.88 -28.24
CA VAL A 953 27.61 -43.56 -27.47
C VAL A 953 28.97 -43.24 -28.05
N SER A 954 30.01 -43.31 -27.23
CA SER A 954 31.40 -43.13 -27.65
C SER A 954 31.84 -44.21 -28.65
N GLU A 955 32.87 -43.93 -29.45
CA GLU A 955 33.34 -44.79 -30.54
C GLU A 955 33.77 -46.21 -30.12
N ASN A 956 34.00 -46.45 -28.82
CA ASN A 956 34.30 -47.78 -28.27
C ASN A 956 33.06 -48.62 -27.93
N ALA A 957 31.85 -48.14 -28.26
CA ALA A 957 30.60 -48.84 -28.05
C ALA A 957 29.67 -48.74 -29.27
N ILE A 958 28.81 -49.74 -29.45
CA ILE A 958 27.83 -49.82 -30.54
C ILE A 958 26.44 -50.03 -29.93
N VAL A 959 25.47 -49.23 -30.35
CA VAL A 959 24.05 -49.45 -30.00
C VAL A 959 23.52 -50.66 -30.77
N LEU A 960 23.16 -51.71 -30.06
CA LEU A 960 22.62 -52.95 -30.63
C LEU A 960 21.12 -52.85 -30.89
N ASN A 961 20.38 -52.35 -29.91
CA ASN A 961 18.93 -52.26 -29.96
C ASN A 961 18.42 -51.07 -29.14
N LYS A 962 17.29 -50.50 -29.56
CA LYS A 962 16.56 -49.46 -28.83
C LYS A 962 15.07 -49.72 -28.93
N THR A 963 14.41 -49.85 -27.79
CA THR A 963 12.96 -50.04 -27.69
C THR A 963 12.39 -49.03 -26.70
N THR A 964 11.18 -48.53 -26.98
CA THR A 964 10.49 -47.56 -26.13
C THR A 964 9.06 -48.04 -25.92
N TYR A 965 8.62 -48.09 -24.67
CA TYR A 965 7.27 -48.48 -24.28
C TYR A 965 6.86 -47.67 -23.05
N ASN A 966 5.67 -47.07 -23.06
CA ASN A 966 5.11 -46.28 -21.93
C ASN A 966 6.09 -45.25 -21.33
N ASN A 967 6.75 -44.45 -22.18
CA ASN A 967 7.77 -43.47 -21.76
C ASN A 967 8.94 -44.07 -20.95
N VAL A 968 9.20 -45.37 -21.14
CA VAL A 968 10.41 -46.08 -20.70
C VAL A 968 11.17 -46.52 -21.95
N THR A 969 12.45 -46.16 -22.04
CA THR A 969 13.33 -46.55 -23.14
C THR A 969 14.38 -47.54 -22.66
N LYS A 970 14.49 -48.69 -23.32
CA LYS A 970 15.57 -49.66 -23.15
C LYS A 970 16.52 -49.64 -24.32
N ILE A 971 17.81 -49.63 -24.00
CA ILE A 971 18.89 -49.61 -24.96
C ILE A 971 19.90 -50.68 -24.57
N ASP A 972 20.25 -51.52 -25.54
CA ASP A 972 21.32 -52.49 -25.41
C ASP A 972 22.53 -51.97 -26.19
N ILE A 973 23.69 -51.89 -25.52
CA ILE A 973 24.96 -51.46 -26.12
C ILE A 973 26.01 -52.54 -25.94
N TYR A 974 26.87 -52.73 -26.94
CA TYR A 974 28.07 -53.56 -26.82
C TYR A 974 29.29 -52.66 -26.69
N VAL A 975 30.09 -52.88 -25.65
CA VAL A 975 31.35 -52.16 -25.44
C VAL A 975 32.50 -53.04 -25.90
N GLU A 976 33.27 -52.58 -26.89
CA GLU A 976 34.30 -53.39 -27.54
C GLU A 976 35.61 -53.44 -26.74
N LYS A 977 35.88 -52.42 -25.93
CA LYS A 977 37.17 -52.24 -25.23
C LYS A 977 36.96 -51.80 -23.78
N PRO A 978 37.74 -52.34 -22.82
CA PRO A 978 37.77 -51.84 -21.45
C PRO A 978 38.08 -50.34 -21.38
N GLY A 979 37.48 -49.64 -20.42
CA GLY A 979 37.66 -48.22 -20.17
C GLY A 979 36.35 -47.49 -19.92
N TYR A 980 36.42 -46.16 -19.92
CA TYR A 980 35.24 -45.31 -19.82
C TYR A 980 34.48 -45.29 -21.15
N THR A 981 33.22 -45.70 -21.11
CA THR A 981 32.27 -45.53 -22.20
C THR A 981 31.36 -44.36 -21.87
N ILE A 982 31.28 -43.39 -22.78
CA ILE A 982 30.44 -42.20 -22.61
C ILE A 982 29.13 -42.41 -23.35
N VAL A 983 28.03 -42.23 -22.63
CA VAL A 983 26.67 -42.22 -23.18
C VAL A 983 26.13 -40.81 -23.05
N ASN A 984 25.94 -40.13 -24.18
CA ASN A 984 25.33 -38.79 -24.21
C ASN A 984 23.83 -38.91 -24.43
N MET A 985 23.05 -38.20 -23.62
CA MET A 985 21.59 -38.25 -23.62
C MET A 985 21.00 -36.84 -23.65
N SER A 986 19.90 -36.67 -24.39
CA SER A 986 19.07 -35.47 -24.35
C SER A 986 17.61 -35.84 -24.53
N SER A 987 16.68 -34.98 -24.15
CA SER A 987 15.24 -35.24 -24.29
C SER A 987 14.59 -34.29 -25.31
N ASP A 988 13.53 -34.78 -25.96
CA ASP A 988 12.61 -33.88 -26.64
C ASP A 988 11.82 -33.11 -25.56
N PRO A 989 11.76 -31.77 -25.62
CA PRO A 989 11.50 -30.94 -24.45
C PRO A 989 10.04 -30.92 -24.00
N ALA A 990 9.81 -31.23 -22.72
CA ALA A 990 8.65 -30.75 -21.96
C ALA A 990 9.02 -29.58 -21.02
N SER A 991 10.30 -29.46 -20.69
CA SER A 991 10.93 -28.39 -19.91
C SER A 991 12.34 -28.13 -20.46
N THR A 992 13.01 -27.07 -20.00
CA THR A 992 14.44 -26.82 -20.33
C THR A 992 15.33 -27.99 -19.89
N TYR A 993 15.04 -28.55 -18.70
CA TYR A 993 15.62 -29.78 -18.19
C TYR A 993 14.49 -30.72 -17.80
N ASP A 994 14.45 -31.89 -18.41
CA ASP A 994 13.47 -32.94 -18.09
C ASP A 994 14.05 -33.91 -17.06
N GLN A 995 13.23 -34.27 -16.07
CA GLN A 995 13.58 -35.33 -15.13
C GLN A 995 13.52 -36.69 -15.82
N ALA A 996 14.56 -37.52 -15.63
CA ALA A 996 14.59 -38.91 -16.04
C ALA A 996 15.24 -39.79 -14.96
N TYR A 997 15.02 -41.09 -15.01
CA TYR A 997 15.67 -42.06 -14.13
C TYR A 997 16.43 -43.08 -14.97
N LEU A 998 17.69 -43.33 -14.62
CA LEU A 998 18.57 -44.22 -15.36
C LEU A 998 18.98 -45.42 -14.52
N TYR A 999 18.79 -46.60 -15.09
CA TYR A 999 19.35 -47.85 -14.61
C TYR A 999 20.26 -48.45 -15.69
N ALA A 1000 21.50 -48.78 -15.36
CA ALA A 1000 22.44 -49.43 -16.27
C ALA A 1000 23.06 -50.65 -15.60
N SER A 1001 23.06 -51.79 -16.29
CA SER A 1001 23.66 -53.04 -15.81
C SER A 1001 24.33 -53.84 -16.92
N THR A 1002 25.28 -54.70 -16.57
CA THR A 1002 25.79 -55.72 -17.51
C THR A 1002 24.76 -56.82 -17.71
N LEU A 1003 24.80 -57.50 -18.86
CA LEU A 1003 24.09 -58.76 -19.09
C LEU A 1003 25.01 -59.93 -18.73
N GLU A 1004 24.55 -60.86 -17.89
CA GLU A 1004 25.26 -62.14 -17.74
C GLU A 1004 25.19 -62.93 -19.06
N ALA A 1005 26.32 -63.47 -19.51
CA ALA A 1005 26.32 -64.47 -20.54
C ALA A 1005 25.53 -65.68 -20.02
N PRO A 1006 24.62 -66.29 -20.81
CA PRO A 1006 23.88 -67.46 -20.35
C PRO A 1006 24.88 -68.51 -19.89
N GLU A 1007 24.70 -69.05 -18.68
CA GLU A 1007 25.50 -70.16 -18.16
C GLU A 1007 25.58 -71.23 -19.25
N THR A 1008 26.79 -71.50 -19.73
CA THR A 1008 27.02 -72.66 -20.57
C THR A 1008 26.71 -73.88 -19.72
N VAL A 1009 25.52 -74.47 -19.92
CA VAL A 1009 25.20 -75.80 -19.43
C VAL A 1009 26.25 -76.73 -20.01
N THR A 1010 27.26 -77.02 -19.19
CA THR A 1010 28.27 -78.02 -19.48
C THR A 1010 27.57 -79.36 -19.29
N VAL A 1011 26.97 -79.84 -20.38
CA VAL A 1011 26.54 -81.23 -20.47
C VAL A 1011 27.80 -82.07 -20.34
N TYR A 1012 28.03 -82.61 -19.14
CA TYR A 1012 28.99 -83.69 -18.95
C TYR A 1012 28.50 -84.88 -19.77
N VAL A 1013 29.10 -85.08 -20.96
CA VAL A 1013 28.99 -86.35 -21.67
C VAL A 1013 29.80 -87.37 -20.88
N THR A 1014 29.15 -88.06 -19.95
CA THR A 1014 29.71 -89.27 -19.33
C THR A 1014 29.58 -90.41 -20.33
N THR A 1015 30.66 -90.71 -21.04
CA THR A 1015 30.77 -91.92 -21.87
C THR A 1015 30.78 -93.14 -20.95
N THR A 1016 29.60 -93.71 -20.74
CA THR A 1016 29.45 -94.96 -19.98
C THR A 1016 29.29 -96.09 -20.98
N VAL A 1017 30.35 -96.90 -21.12
CA VAL A 1017 30.29 -98.19 -21.83
C VAL A 1017 29.29 -99.07 -21.10
N THR A 1018 28.19 -99.42 -21.77
CA THR A 1018 27.18 -100.34 -21.23
C THR A 1018 27.29 -101.66 -22.00
N GLU A 1019 27.81 -102.69 -21.33
CA GLU A 1019 27.52 -104.08 -21.68
C GLU A 1019 26.10 -104.43 -21.22
N THR A 1020 25.39 -105.10 -22.12
CA THR A 1020 23.98 -105.49 -22.06
C THR A 1020 23.66 -106.40 -20.88
N GLN A 1021 22.55 -106.15 -20.18
CA GLN A 1021 21.58 -107.20 -19.84
C GLN A 1021 20.19 -106.62 -19.55
N THR A 1022 19.20 -107.28 -20.16
CA THR A 1022 17.76 -107.01 -20.12
C THR A 1022 17.14 -107.54 -18.83
N GLU A 1023 16.20 -106.79 -18.21
CA GLU A 1023 14.88 -107.29 -17.75
C GLU A 1023 14.02 -106.20 -17.05
N THR A 1024 12.92 -105.85 -17.73
CA THR A 1024 11.49 -105.77 -17.31
C THR A 1024 11.02 -105.18 -15.95
N VAL A 1025 9.84 -104.51 -16.04
CA VAL A 1025 8.79 -104.20 -15.01
C VAL A 1025 8.92 -102.80 -14.36
N THR A 1026 7.91 -101.96 -14.08
CA THR A 1026 6.50 -101.70 -14.49
C THR A 1026 6.12 -100.35 -13.81
N GLU A 1027 5.23 -99.60 -14.45
CA GLU A 1027 4.34 -98.50 -14.01
C GLU A 1027 4.43 -97.92 -12.57
N THR A 1028 4.25 -96.59 -12.44
CA THR A 1028 2.97 -95.98 -12.00
C THR A 1028 2.99 -94.46 -12.21
N THR A 1029 2.04 -93.98 -13.00
CA THR A 1029 1.68 -92.57 -13.19
C THR A 1029 0.55 -92.19 -12.23
N THR A 1030 0.52 -90.96 -11.72
CA THR A 1030 -0.75 -90.33 -11.33
C THR A 1030 -0.70 -88.85 -11.71
N GLU A 1031 -1.51 -88.49 -12.69
CA GLU A 1031 -1.86 -87.13 -13.10
C GLU A 1031 -3.04 -86.62 -12.28
N THR A 1032 -3.14 -85.29 -12.11
CA THR A 1032 -4.44 -84.62 -12.10
C THR A 1032 -4.30 -83.25 -12.76
N MET A 1033 -4.96 -83.09 -13.91
CA MET A 1033 -5.16 -81.82 -14.63
C MET A 1033 -6.44 -81.14 -14.15
N THR A 1034 -6.50 -79.81 -14.26
CA THR A 1034 -7.78 -79.09 -14.43
C THR A 1034 -7.62 -77.96 -15.46
N LYS A 1035 -8.55 -77.95 -16.40
CA LYS A 1035 -8.65 -77.13 -17.62
C LYS A 1035 -9.71 -76.04 -17.40
N THR A 1036 -9.51 -74.86 -17.97
CA THR A 1036 -10.54 -73.80 -18.02
C THR A 1036 -10.79 -73.40 -19.47
N GLU A 1037 -12.06 -73.43 -19.88
CA GLU A 1037 -12.59 -72.98 -21.17
C GLU A 1037 -13.34 -71.65 -21.03
N THR A 1038 -13.32 -70.86 -22.10
CA THR A 1038 -13.93 -69.55 -22.26
C THR A 1038 -15.28 -69.66 -22.97
N VAL A 1039 -16.31 -68.91 -22.53
CA VAL A 1039 -17.54 -68.63 -23.30
C VAL A 1039 -17.93 -67.15 -23.10
N THR A 1040 -18.35 -66.51 -24.19
CA THR A 1040 -18.85 -65.12 -24.26
C THR A 1040 -20.32 -65.14 -24.68
N GLU A 1041 -21.18 -64.35 -24.02
CA GLU A 1041 -22.44 -63.85 -24.60
C GLU A 1041 -22.93 -62.55 -23.90
N THR A 1042 -23.74 -61.76 -24.61
CA THR A 1042 -23.96 -60.30 -24.51
C THR A 1042 -25.31 -59.83 -23.91
N THR A 1043 -25.26 -58.74 -23.11
CA THR A 1043 -26.24 -57.64 -22.78
C THR A 1043 -27.62 -57.92 -22.13
N PRO A 1044 -28.39 -56.95 -21.54
CA PRO A 1044 -28.11 -55.62 -20.89
C PRO A 1044 -28.78 -55.35 -19.48
N VAL A 1045 -28.21 -54.40 -18.69
CA VAL A 1045 -28.70 -53.38 -17.67
C VAL A 1045 -30.19 -53.43 -17.19
N PRO A 1046 -30.62 -53.20 -15.89
CA PRO A 1046 -30.28 -52.06 -15.00
C PRO A 1046 -30.18 -52.25 -13.45
N GLN A 1047 -29.55 -51.24 -12.81
CA GLN A 1047 -29.58 -50.75 -11.42
C GLN A 1047 -30.34 -51.55 -10.33
N VAL A 1048 -29.66 -51.87 -9.21
CA VAL A 1048 -30.16 -51.66 -7.83
C VAL A 1048 -28.97 -51.46 -6.86
N SER A 1049 -29.07 -50.44 -6.02
CA SER A 1049 -28.18 -50.07 -4.91
C SER A 1049 -28.12 -51.14 -3.82
N THR A 1050 -26.93 -51.44 -3.30
CA THR A 1050 -26.81 -52.11 -1.98
C THR A 1050 -25.65 -51.54 -1.18
N THR A 1051 -26.01 -50.85 -0.10
CA THR A 1051 -25.13 -50.31 0.93
C THR A 1051 -24.56 -51.48 1.74
N THR A 1052 -23.23 -51.59 1.84
CA THR A 1052 -22.58 -52.51 2.80
C THR A 1052 -21.78 -51.68 3.79
N THR A 1053 -22.25 -51.68 5.03
CA THR A 1053 -21.59 -51.09 6.19
C THR A 1053 -20.56 -52.08 6.71
N THR A 1054 -19.28 -51.73 6.65
CA THR A 1054 -18.21 -52.51 7.31
C THR A 1054 -17.73 -51.72 8.51
N GLN A 1055 -18.07 -52.20 9.71
CA GLN A 1055 -17.43 -51.80 10.96
C GLN A 1055 -16.05 -52.45 11.01
N THR A 1056 -15.00 -51.64 11.15
CA THR A 1056 -13.65 -52.12 11.46
C THR A 1056 -13.32 -51.74 12.89
N GLU A 1057 -13.20 -52.75 13.75
CA GLU A 1057 -12.62 -52.64 15.09
C GLU A 1057 -11.11 -52.39 14.98
N THR A 1058 -10.66 -51.21 15.43
CA THR A 1058 -9.24 -50.89 15.55
C THR A 1058 -8.71 -51.45 16.87
N LYS A 1059 -7.92 -52.53 16.78
CA LYS A 1059 -7.16 -53.08 17.91
C LYS A 1059 -5.81 -52.33 18.01
N LEU A 1060 -5.73 -51.40 18.97
CA LEU A 1060 -4.51 -50.65 19.31
C LEU A 1060 -3.45 -51.60 19.88
N LEU A 1061 -2.32 -51.74 19.17
CA LEU A 1061 -1.07 -52.25 19.72
C LEU A 1061 -0.17 -51.05 20.03
N VAL A 1062 -0.02 -50.74 21.30
CA VAL A 1062 0.89 -49.70 21.80
C VAL A 1062 2.26 -50.33 22.00
N SER A 1063 3.24 -49.95 21.18
CA SER A 1063 4.67 -50.18 21.44
C SER A 1063 5.30 -48.88 21.94
N THR A 1064 5.61 -48.83 23.23
CA THR A 1064 6.32 -47.74 23.88
C THR A 1064 7.82 -47.90 23.65
N THR A 1065 8.46 -46.95 22.96
CA THR A 1065 9.92 -46.85 22.89
C THR A 1065 10.37 -45.66 23.72
N THR A 1066 10.99 -45.94 24.86
CA THR A 1066 11.62 -44.95 25.74
C THR A 1066 12.99 -44.57 25.15
N ILE A 1067 13.15 -43.31 24.74
CA ILE A 1067 14.47 -42.73 24.43
C ILE A 1067 14.81 -41.73 25.53
N THR A 1068 15.83 -42.07 26.31
CA THR A 1068 16.44 -41.21 27.33
C THR A 1068 17.31 -40.15 26.64
N GLN A 1069 16.90 -38.88 26.65
CA GLN A 1069 17.76 -37.76 26.27
C GLN A 1069 18.51 -37.24 27.51
N THR A 1070 19.83 -37.39 27.48
CA THR A 1070 20.76 -36.78 28.42
C THR A 1070 20.98 -35.32 27.99
N ILE A 1071 20.44 -34.37 28.76
CA ILE A 1071 20.71 -32.94 28.57
C ILE A 1071 22.05 -32.61 29.23
N SER A 1072 23.04 -32.26 28.41
CA SER A 1072 24.30 -31.64 28.84
C SER A 1072 24.22 -30.13 28.59
N THR A 1073 23.95 -29.35 29.63
CA THR A 1073 24.09 -27.88 29.59
C THR A 1073 25.52 -27.47 29.93
N THR A 1074 26.27 -26.99 28.95
CA THR A 1074 27.47 -26.17 29.18
C THR A 1074 27.07 -24.69 29.22
N PRO A 1075 27.43 -23.91 30.26
CA PRO A 1075 27.16 -22.47 30.27
C PRO A 1075 28.17 -21.75 29.37
N LEU A 1076 27.66 -20.90 28.46
CA LEU A 1076 28.49 -19.96 27.70
C LEU A 1076 28.96 -18.82 28.61
N ASP A 1077 30.26 -18.53 28.51
CA ASP A 1077 31.02 -17.58 29.32
C ASP A 1077 30.67 -16.11 28.96
N PRO A 1078 30.30 -15.24 29.92
CA PRO A 1078 29.93 -13.84 29.68
C PRO A 1078 31.10 -12.91 29.30
N ILE A 1079 32.30 -13.46 29.07
CA ILE A 1079 33.53 -12.68 28.79
C ILE A 1079 33.63 -12.26 27.31
N ILE A 1080 32.93 -12.93 26.38
CA ILE A 1080 33.04 -12.66 24.94
C ILE A 1080 32.25 -11.40 24.51
N TYR A 1081 31.09 -11.12 25.13
CA TYR A 1081 30.31 -9.91 24.83
C TYR A 1081 30.96 -8.61 25.33
N GLY A 1082 31.72 -8.67 26.42
CA GLY A 1082 32.45 -7.51 26.94
C GLY A 1082 33.60 -7.07 26.02
N LEU A 1083 34.31 -8.03 25.42
CA LEU A 1083 35.47 -7.74 24.57
C LEU A 1083 35.09 -7.18 23.19
N VAL A 1084 33.96 -7.64 22.61
CA VAL A 1084 33.45 -7.12 21.33
C VAL A 1084 32.96 -5.67 21.49
N THR A 1085 32.30 -5.36 22.61
CA THR A 1085 31.79 -4.01 22.88
C THR A 1085 32.93 -3.00 23.11
N ILE A 1086 33.99 -3.41 23.81
CA ILE A 1086 35.19 -2.58 24.03
C ILE A 1086 35.95 -2.35 22.71
N ALA A 1087 36.04 -3.36 21.84
CA ALA A 1087 36.68 -3.21 20.52
C ALA A 1087 35.94 -2.21 19.62
N ILE A 1088 34.60 -2.22 19.64
CA ILE A 1088 33.77 -1.28 18.86
C ILE A 1088 33.92 0.15 19.38
N ILE A 1089 33.97 0.36 20.70
CA ILE A 1089 34.17 1.69 21.32
C ILE A 1089 35.58 2.22 21.00
N ILE A 1090 36.62 1.38 21.03
CA ILE A 1090 37.98 1.79 20.68
C ILE A 1090 38.08 2.18 19.19
N ILE A 1091 37.42 1.44 18.29
CA ILE A 1091 37.38 1.78 16.85
C ILE A 1091 36.64 3.11 16.62
N ALA A 1092 35.52 3.34 17.33
CA ALA A 1092 34.78 4.60 17.25
C ALA A 1092 35.58 5.81 17.76
N VAL A 1093 36.34 5.65 18.86
CA VAL A 1093 37.21 6.71 19.40
C VAL A 1093 38.39 7.01 18.47
N ILE A 1094 38.98 5.99 17.84
CA ILE A 1094 40.05 6.16 16.85
C ILE A 1094 39.54 6.88 15.59
N LEU A 1095 38.31 6.59 15.15
CA LEU A 1095 37.67 7.28 14.02
C LEU A 1095 37.33 8.74 14.34
N LEU A 1096 36.88 9.04 15.57
CA LEU A 1096 36.62 10.41 16.05
C LEU A 1096 37.90 11.25 16.16
N GLN A 1097 39.01 10.68 16.63
CA GLN A 1097 40.31 11.39 16.70
C GLN A 1097 40.92 11.68 15.32
N LYS A 1098 40.70 10.81 14.33
CA LYS A 1098 41.09 11.08 12.93
C LYS A 1098 40.30 12.25 12.33
N HIS A 1099 39.03 12.40 12.68
CA HIS A 1099 38.18 13.49 12.17
C HIS A 1099 38.58 14.86 12.72
N GLU A 1100 38.92 14.97 14.00
CA GLU A 1100 39.45 16.22 14.58
C GLU A 1100 40.78 16.65 13.96
N THR A 1101 41.67 15.69 13.67
CA THR A 1101 42.98 15.96 13.07
C THR A 1101 42.83 16.51 11.65
N ILE A 1102 41.89 15.97 10.86
CA ILE A 1102 41.55 16.45 9.51
C ILE A 1102 40.92 17.85 9.57
N ILE A 1103 40.02 18.11 10.53
CA ILE A 1103 39.41 19.44 10.73
C ILE A 1103 40.46 20.48 11.16
N LYS A 1104 41.45 20.10 11.98
CA LYS A 1104 42.58 20.95 12.37
C LYS A 1104 43.52 21.24 11.20
N MET A 1105 43.77 20.25 10.34
CA MET A 1105 44.53 20.44 9.10
C MET A 1105 43.82 21.41 8.15
N ILE A 1106 42.52 21.22 7.94
CA ILE A 1106 41.69 22.08 7.07
C ILE A 1106 41.65 23.52 7.60
N LYS A 1107 41.50 23.72 8.92
CA LYS A 1107 41.54 25.06 9.55
C LYS A 1107 42.92 25.74 9.46
N THR A 1108 43.99 24.97 9.41
CA THR A 1108 45.37 25.51 9.32
C THR A 1108 45.69 25.90 7.87
N THR A 1109 45.22 25.11 6.89
CA THR A 1109 45.35 25.41 5.46
C THR A 1109 44.49 26.62 5.05
N LEU A 1110 43.28 26.76 5.60
CA LEU A 1110 42.39 27.93 5.38
C LEU A 1110 42.86 29.23 6.07
N ARG A 1111 43.83 29.16 6.98
CA ARG A 1111 44.46 30.34 7.60
C ARG A 1111 45.75 30.79 6.90
N GLN A 1112 46.31 29.94 6.02
CA GLN A 1112 47.53 30.23 5.25
C GLN A 1112 47.25 30.56 3.77
N THR A 1113 46.00 30.45 3.34
CA THR A 1113 45.46 31.04 2.09
C THR A 1113 44.72 32.32 2.43
#